data_AF-A0A9W9G2H9-F1
#
_entry.id   AF-A0A9W9G2H9-F1
#
_cell.length_a   1.000
_cell.length_b   1.000
_cell.length_c   1.000
_cell.angle_alpha   90.00
_cell.angle_beta   90.00
_cell.angle_gamma   90.00
#
_symmetry.space_group_name_H-M   'P 1'
#
loop_
_entity.id
_entity.type
_entity.pdbx_description
1 polymer ?
#
loop_
_entity_poly.entity_id
_entity_poly.type
_entity_poly.pdbx_seq_one_letter_code
_entity_poly.pdbx_strand_id
1 'polypeptide(L)'
;MTLDRDFTLIDLDGIDNKEIRRHVLPRTENGYQRALAFFDKFVELHPCSKSPPNIQNSKGFLKWYAVNTRGRIEEKPTVEALQSLRRDFQAGMQKMRGFSFSPEHSTTLGEYIIGSLRPFLSTAEMDKNGFSPNDLMILMTQLWCQDSHEYRGDPPDRTRVQLSAAILLYCFTSARTGEVHESTTRRGLARQANEKCSDETLEARTLAACYKNFTLTIEMVDQQPMLVLTYQREFIKGYWRKTGWEIPIHAFYETYREDTSLFLNLLTFFLPMAVADNALENYSSVSAILDAAEAYTKGTTQNKVLEVIKFRNEVLDIPIFRQYTELRITKSTGRSRGTDAFGKSLVGLGHRSGYTRNITVRACRRWALMQADKNHSETARMKFGGQTKRETFGRSYAHPVSEVDGPANFLGIATREEHIQNRRGMGIHHRFDLCQYVPAKAQIEFQNREDVKSLSAEMYSLSECLQATTESHARHNIQKAQKSVYSKIQRLYKDAVDLIQKSQNKEGLSHNNIAKKSLFHYRRRVMPYRDILAELLPRKCSLRDCHGREALQALEHLCLEDTTVAYRNSLKPKNGKCICGVLMKDYMSHRQWLHLYRCHKAYYSCHNKLQFTEMCFECDIWFTDAGEWETHCSQHLEKPTTLLRCDPLIFRNAPIKAGFCPFCLGNKDLSSSRRMFQFIISPPAWHSHIQGHLTELNSFKCTHPACLLDFDDKELLIFHLMDTHCWHPRK
;
A
#
# COMPACT_ATOMS: atom_id res chain seq x y z
N MET A 1 37.28 -11.18 -54.38
CA MET A 1 37.37 -10.72 -52.97
C MET A 1 38.20 -11.74 -52.21
N THR A 2 39.50 -11.49 -52.11
CA THR A 2 40.43 -12.22 -51.24
C THR A 2 40.10 -11.84 -49.80
N LEU A 3 39.75 -12.82 -48.97
CA LEU A 3 39.60 -12.66 -47.53
C LEU A 3 41.00 -12.50 -46.93
N ASP A 4 41.56 -11.29 -47.01
CA ASP A 4 42.82 -10.91 -46.39
C ASP A 4 42.53 -10.50 -44.93
N ARG A 5 42.24 -11.50 -44.09
CA ARG A 5 42.13 -11.35 -42.64
C ARG A 5 42.95 -12.44 -41.98
N ASP A 6 43.84 -12.04 -41.07
CA ASP A 6 44.52 -12.96 -40.16
C ASP A 6 43.48 -13.62 -39.24
N PHE A 7 43.07 -14.84 -39.60
CA PHE A 7 42.22 -15.66 -38.76
C PHE A 7 43.09 -16.33 -37.69
N THR A 8 42.76 -16.11 -36.43
CA THR A 8 43.40 -16.81 -35.33
C THR A 8 42.99 -18.28 -35.36
N LEU A 9 43.97 -19.18 -35.43
CA LEU A 9 43.75 -20.61 -35.20
C LEU A 9 43.34 -20.81 -33.75
N ILE A 10 42.16 -21.39 -33.54
CA ILE A 10 41.63 -21.70 -32.21
C ILE A 10 41.93 -23.15 -31.91
N ASP A 11 42.56 -23.39 -30.75
CA ASP A 11 42.72 -24.72 -30.19
C ASP A 11 41.38 -25.21 -29.62
N LEU A 12 40.94 -26.39 -30.07
CA LEU A 12 39.71 -27.01 -29.61
C LEU A 12 39.94 -27.87 -28.35
N ASP A 13 41.19 -28.07 -27.92
CA ASP A 13 41.52 -28.75 -26.68
C ASP A 13 41.00 -27.94 -25.48
N GLY A 14 39.90 -28.42 -24.90
CA GLY A 14 39.17 -27.75 -23.81
C GLY A 14 37.75 -27.32 -24.19
N ILE A 15 37.35 -27.42 -25.46
CA ILE A 15 35.98 -27.24 -25.92
C ILE A 15 35.29 -28.61 -25.92
N ASP A 16 34.53 -28.90 -24.86
CA ASP A 16 33.81 -30.18 -24.74
C ASP A 16 32.43 -30.16 -25.43
N ASN A 17 31.91 -31.37 -25.70
CA ASN A 17 30.56 -31.56 -26.26
C ASN A 17 29.45 -31.42 -25.19
N LYS A 18 29.73 -30.87 -24.01
CA LYS A 18 28.68 -30.76 -22.98
C LYS A 18 27.68 -29.71 -23.40
N GLU A 19 26.41 -30.10 -23.41
CA GLU A 19 25.32 -29.16 -23.60
C GLU A 19 25.33 -28.09 -22.50
N ILE A 20 25.51 -26.82 -22.89
CA ILE A 20 25.36 -25.69 -21.97
C ILE A 20 23.88 -25.51 -21.66
N ARG A 21 23.44 -26.07 -20.54
CA ARG A 21 22.06 -25.92 -20.06
C ARG A 21 21.87 -24.59 -19.35
N ARG A 22 20.73 -23.94 -19.62
CA ARG A 22 20.36 -22.71 -18.89
C ARG A 22 20.30 -22.99 -17.38
N HIS A 23 20.97 -22.14 -16.61
CA HIS A 23 20.80 -22.05 -15.17
C HIS A 23 19.32 -21.83 -14.84
N VAL A 24 18.80 -22.58 -13.87
CA VAL A 24 17.40 -22.52 -13.42
C VAL A 24 17.38 -21.80 -12.09
N LEU A 25 16.50 -20.82 -11.96
CA LEU A 25 16.35 -20.12 -10.68
C LEU A 25 15.78 -21.07 -9.62
N PRO A 26 16.17 -20.94 -8.33
CA PRO A 26 15.71 -21.83 -7.26
C PRO A 26 14.18 -21.96 -7.17
N ARG A 27 13.44 -20.87 -7.44
CA ARG A 27 11.97 -20.91 -7.47
C ARG A 27 11.41 -21.84 -8.55
N THR A 28 12.03 -21.84 -9.72
CA THR A 28 11.61 -22.68 -10.85
C THR A 28 11.97 -24.14 -10.57
N GLU A 29 13.14 -24.39 -10.00
CA GLU A 29 13.57 -25.72 -9.56
C GLU A 29 12.64 -26.32 -8.49
N ASN A 30 12.23 -25.52 -7.51
CA ASN A 30 11.20 -25.91 -6.53
C ASN A 30 9.85 -26.26 -7.21
N GLY A 31 9.54 -25.64 -8.35
CA GLY A 31 8.37 -25.99 -9.16
C GLY A 31 8.48 -27.39 -9.75
N TYR A 32 9.66 -27.73 -10.29
CA TYR A 32 9.96 -29.05 -10.81
C TYR A 32 9.89 -30.12 -9.72
N GLN A 33 10.57 -29.90 -8.58
CA GLN A 33 10.54 -30.80 -7.43
C GLN A 33 9.10 -31.06 -6.95
N ARG A 34 8.29 -30.00 -6.86
CA ARG A 34 6.88 -30.12 -6.46
C ARG A 34 6.07 -30.94 -7.45
N ALA A 35 6.23 -30.70 -8.75
CA ALA A 35 5.52 -31.46 -9.78
C ALA A 35 5.88 -32.95 -9.74
N LEU A 36 7.17 -33.26 -9.52
CA LEU A 36 7.65 -34.63 -9.35
C LEU A 36 7.13 -35.28 -8.06
N ALA A 37 7.11 -34.56 -6.94
CA ALA A 37 6.55 -35.09 -5.69
C ALA A 37 5.05 -35.43 -5.82
N PHE A 38 4.28 -34.62 -6.56
CA PHE A 38 2.89 -34.95 -6.90
C PHE A 38 2.80 -36.19 -7.78
N PHE A 39 3.72 -36.37 -8.72
CA PHE A 39 3.75 -37.55 -9.57
C PHE A 39 4.10 -38.80 -8.77
N ASP A 40 5.07 -38.73 -7.84
CA ASP A 40 5.42 -39.87 -6.98
C ASP A 40 4.24 -40.30 -6.12
N LYS A 41 3.53 -39.32 -5.53
CA LYS A 41 2.30 -39.59 -4.78
C LYS A 41 1.21 -40.21 -5.66
N PHE A 42 1.11 -39.80 -6.93
CA PHE A 42 0.20 -40.45 -7.86
C PHE A 42 0.60 -41.90 -8.12
N VAL A 43 1.89 -42.19 -8.28
CA VAL A 43 2.39 -43.56 -8.50
C VAL A 43 2.14 -44.45 -7.28
N GLU A 44 2.40 -43.95 -6.08
CA GLU A 44 2.11 -44.62 -4.81
C GLU A 44 0.63 -45.02 -4.69
N LEU A 45 -0.27 -44.10 -5.03
CA LEU A 45 -1.72 -44.33 -4.95
C LEU A 45 -2.28 -45.18 -6.11
N HIS A 46 -1.51 -45.41 -7.17
CA HIS A 46 -1.94 -46.17 -8.34
C HIS A 46 -0.86 -47.20 -8.74
N PRO A 47 -0.81 -48.37 -8.06
CA PRO A 47 0.26 -49.38 -8.25
C PRO A 47 0.42 -49.88 -9.69
N CYS A 48 -0.63 -49.84 -10.51
CA CYS A 48 -0.57 -50.20 -11.94
C CYS A 48 0.12 -49.13 -12.81
N SER A 49 0.61 -48.03 -12.22
CA SER A 49 1.21 -46.93 -12.95
C SER A 49 2.71 -47.11 -13.19
N LYS A 50 3.19 -46.66 -14.34
CA LYS A 50 4.61 -46.78 -14.74
C LYS A 50 5.40 -45.52 -14.42
N SER A 51 6.65 -45.70 -13.99
CA SER A 51 7.67 -44.66 -13.87
C SER A 51 8.96 -45.16 -14.55
N PRO A 52 9.42 -44.56 -15.66
CA PRO A 52 8.87 -43.39 -16.33
C PRO A 52 7.46 -43.61 -16.91
N PRO A 53 6.62 -42.57 -16.97
CA PRO A 53 5.23 -42.71 -17.40
C PRO A 53 5.09 -42.81 -18.91
N ASN A 54 4.22 -43.70 -19.38
CA ASN A 54 3.70 -43.65 -20.75
C ASN A 54 2.62 -42.55 -20.88
N ILE A 55 2.04 -42.41 -22.07
CA ILE A 55 0.97 -41.43 -22.34
C ILE A 55 -0.23 -41.64 -21.41
N GLN A 56 -0.67 -42.88 -21.20
CA GLN A 56 -1.80 -43.22 -20.33
C GLN A 56 -1.54 -42.79 -18.88
N ASN A 57 -0.37 -43.12 -18.33
CA ASN A 57 0.02 -42.73 -16.97
C ASN A 57 0.13 -41.22 -16.82
N SER A 58 0.68 -40.54 -17.84
CA SER A 58 0.77 -39.07 -17.86
C SER A 58 -0.62 -38.41 -17.87
N LYS A 59 -1.56 -38.94 -18.67
CA LYS A 59 -2.96 -38.48 -18.69
C LYS A 59 -3.64 -38.75 -17.35
N GLY A 60 -3.45 -39.94 -16.78
CA GLY A 60 -3.95 -40.31 -15.46
C GLY A 60 -3.47 -39.37 -14.35
N PHE A 61 -2.17 -39.06 -14.34
CA PHE A 61 -1.57 -38.10 -13.41
C PHE A 61 -2.20 -36.70 -13.52
N LEU A 62 -2.33 -36.16 -14.73
CA LEU A 62 -2.91 -34.83 -14.94
C LEU A 62 -4.39 -34.79 -14.52
N LYS A 63 -5.16 -35.86 -14.79
CA LYS A 63 -6.55 -35.99 -14.32
C LYS A 63 -6.61 -36.04 -12.79
N TRP A 64 -5.78 -36.88 -12.18
CA TRP A 64 -5.68 -37.01 -10.73
C TRP A 64 -5.36 -35.66 -10.08
N TYR A 65 -4.38 -34.93 -10.61
CA TYR A 65 -4.03 -33.61 -10.10
C TYR A 65 -5.19 -32.62 -10.23
N ALA A 66 -5.87 -32.60 -11.38
CA ALA A 66 -6.99 -31.69 -11.65
C ALA A 66 -8.16 -31.88 -10.67
N VAL A 67 -8.47 -33.14 -10.32
CA VAL A 67 -9.58 -33.48 -9.41
C VAL A 67 -9.20 -33.25 -7.94
N ASN A 68 -7.93 -33.45 -7.57
CA ASN A 68 -7.49 -33.44 -6.18
C ASN A 68 -6.84 -32.13 -5.72
N THR A 69 -6.66 -31.15 -6.61
CA THR A 69 -6.00 -29.89 -6.28
C THR A 69 -6.97 -28.72 -6.36
N ARG A 70 -7.02 -27.89 -5.33
CA ARG A 70 -7.80 -26.64 -5.38
C ARG A 70 -7.12 -25.57 -6.23
N GLY A 71 -7.92 -24.90 -7.05
CA GLY A 71 -7.52 -23.75 -7.83
C GLY A 71 -7.25 -22.51 -6.99
N ARG A 72 -6.58 -21.53 -7.60
CA ARG A 72 -6.29 -20.23 -6.97
C ARG A 72 -7.41 -19.20 -7.22
N ILE A 73 -8.07 -19.30 -8.37
CA ILE A 73 -9.11 -18.34 -8.79
C ILE A 73 -10.48 -18.86 -8.35
N GLU A 74 -10.77 -20.11 -8.69
CA GLU A 74 -11.94 -20.85 -8.26
C GLU A 74 -11.51 -22.15 -7.56
N GLU A 75 -12.48 -22.93 -7.10
CA GLU A 75 -12.24 -24.22 -6.44
C GLU A 75 -11.45 -25.18 -7.33
N LYS A 76 -11.68 -25.18 -8.64
CA LYS A 76 -10.96 -26.02 -9.60
C LYS A 76 -9.74 -25.31 -10.19
N PRO A 77 -8.65 -26.03 -10.53
CA PRO A 77 -7.49 -25.43 -11.17
C PRO A 77 -7.86 -24.98 -12.60
N THR A 78 -7.20 -23.92 -13.08
CA THR A 78 -7.43 -23.44 -14.44
C THR A 78 -6.66 -24.26 -15.47
N VAL A 79 -7.08 -24.18 -16.73
CA VAL A 79 -6.36 -24.75 -17.88
C VAL A 79 -4.89 -24.32 -17.88
N GLU A 80 -4.59 -23.03 -17.70
CA GLU A 80 -3.21 -22.53 -17.68
C GLU A 80 -2.41 -23.05 -16.47
N ALA A 81 -3.05 -23.23 -15.31
CA ALA A 81 -2.38 -23.80 -14.15
C ALA A 81 -1.95 -25.25 -14.42
N LEU A 82 -2.83 -26.05 -15.03
CA LEU A 82 -2.50 -27.43 -15.38
C LEU A 82 -1.46 -27.50 -16.51
N GLN A 83 -1.52 -26.60 -17.48
CA GLN A 83 -0.49 -26.44 -18.51
C GLN A 83 0.87 -26.08 -17.90
N SER A 84 0.91 -25.24 -16.86
CA SER A 84 2.14 -24.93 -16.12
C SER A 84 2.67 -26.15 -15.37
N LEU A 85 1.82 -26.89 -14.66
CA LEU A 85 2.22 -28.14 -14.01
C LEU A 85 2.80 -29.13 -15.01
N ARG A 86 2.14 -29.32 -16.17
CA ARG A 86 2.66 -30.19 -17.24
C ARG A 86 4.07 -29.80 -17.64
N ARG A 87 4.33 -28.51 -17.88
CA ARG A 87 5.67 -28.01 -18.25
C ARG A 87 6.70 -28.25 -17.13
N ASP A 88 6.34 -27.98 -15.89
CA ASP A 88 7.21 -28.18 -14.73
C ASP A 88 7.51 -29.68 -14.51
N PHE A 89 6.51 -30.53 -14.70
CA PHE A 89 6.64 -31.99 -14.65
C PHE A 89 7.59 -32.51 -15.71
N GLN A 90 7.38 -32.13 -16.98
CA GLN A 90 8.23 -32.57 -18.08
C GLN A 90 9.68 -32.08 -17.92
N ALA A 91 9.86 -30.82 -17.53
CA ALA A 91 11.18 -30.26 -17.27
C ALA A 91 11.87 -30.93 -16.07
N GLY A 92 11.11 -31.24 -15.02
CA GLY A 92 11.60 -31.99 -13.85
C GLY A 92 12.03 -33.40 -14.20
N MET A 93 11.23 -34.15 -14.95
CA MET A 93 11.57 -35.50 -15.42
C MET A 93 12.87 -35.49 -16.24
N GLN A 94 13.03 -34.51 -17.14
CA GLN A 94 14.23 -34.39 -17.95
C GLN A 94 15.46 -34.03 -17.11
N LYS A 95 15.36 -32.99 -16.27
CA LYS A 95 16.53 -32.47 -15.54
C LYS A 95 16.93 -33.31 -14.34
N MET A 96 15.97 -33.87 -13.61
CA MET A 96 16.20 -34.54 -12.33
C MET A 96 16.16 -36.07 -12.44
N ARG A 97 15.49 -36.61 -13.47
CA ARG A 97 15.35 -38.07 -13.67
C ARG A 97 15.89 -38.57 -15.02
N GLY A 98 16.49 -37.69 -15.82
CA GLY A 98 17.07 -38.05 -17.12
C GLY A 98 16.06 -38.52 -18.18
N PHE A 99 14.76 -38.30 -17.96
CA PHE A 99 13.72 -38.78 -18.88
C PHE A 99 13.16 -37.65 -19.74
N SER A 100 13.36 -37.76 -21.05
CA SER A 100 12.85 -36.80 -22.03
C SER A 100 11.56 -37.32 -22.68
N PHE A 101 10.51 -36.50 -22.67
CA PHE A 101 9.29 -36.78 -23.41
C PHE A 101 9.48 -36.44 -24.89
N SER A 102 8.89 -37.24 -25.78
CA SER A 102 8.84 -36.88 -27.20
C SER A 102 7.95 -35.63 -27.42
N PRO A 103 8.17 -34.87 -28.51
CA PRO A 103 7.29 -33.76 -28.88
C PRO A 103 5.81 -34.20 -29.02
N GLU A 104 5.55 -35.37 -29.60
CA GLU A 104 4.21 -35.92 -29.82
C GLU A 104 3.52 -36.24 -28.50
N HIS A 105 4.25 -36.82 -27.53
CA HIS A 105 3.75 -37.05 -26.18
C HIS A 105 3.37 -35.72 -25.54
N SER A 106 4.24 -34.71 -25.64
CA SER A 106 4.01 -33.39 -25.07
C SER A 106 2.77 -32.70 -25.67
N THR A 107 2.63 -32.74 -26.99
CA THR A 107 1.45 -32.24 -27.72
C THR A 107 0.19 -32.98 -27.29
N THR A 108 0.23 -34.31 -27.22
CA THR A 108 -0.90 -35.14 -26.77
C THR A 108 -1.40 -34.75 -25.38
N LEU A 109 -0.50 -34.47 -24.44
CA LEU A 109 -0.89 -34.00 -23.10
C LEU A 109 -1.47 -32.59 -23.14
N GLY A 110 -0.98 -31.73 -24.03
CA GLY A 110 -1.52 -30.38 -24.23
C GLY A 110 -2.97 -30.41 -24.71
N GLU A 111 -3.23 -31.18 -25.77
CA GLU A 111 -4.56 -31.40 -26.34
C GLU A 111 -5.50 -32.07 -25.35
N TYR A 112 -5.01 -33.05 -24.58
CA TYR A 112 -5.78 -33.70 -23.53
C TYR A 112 -6.25 -32.71 -22.45
N ILE A 113 -5.42 -31.74 -22.07
CA ILE A 113 -5.77 -30.70 -21.10
C ILE A 113 -6.89 -29.80 -21.62
N ILE A 114 -6.80 -29.33 -22.86
CA ILE A 114 -7.77 -28.37 -23.44
C ILE A 114 -9.05 -29.03 -23.97
N GLY A 115 -8.98 -30.32 -24.31
CA GLY A 115 -10.10 -31.14 -24.73
C GLY A 115 -10.71 -31.91 -23.57
N SER A 116 -10.32 -33.18 -23.42
CA SER A 116 -10.99 -34.15 -22.54
C SER A 116 -10.94 -33.80 -21.04
N LEU A 117 -9.92 -33.07 -20.56
CA LEU A 117 -9.85 -32.66 -19.15
C LEU A 117 -10.58 -31.36 -18.84
N ARG A 118 -10.98 -30.60 -19.86
CA ARG A 118 -11.60 -29.28 -19.66
C ARG A 118 -12.81 -29.28 -18.70
N PRO A 119 -13.70 -30.29 -18.66
CA PRO A 119 -14.81 -30.33 -17.69
C PRO A 119 -14.37 -30.40 -16.21
N PHE A 120 -13.14 -30.83 -15.95
CA PHE A 120 -12.55 -30.91 -14.60
C PHE A 120 -11.78 -29.65 -14.21
N LEU A 121 -11.74 -28.65 -15.10
CA LEU A 121 -10.96 -27.43 -14.93
C LEU A 121 -11.86 -26.21 -14.90
N SER A 122 -11.38 -25.17 -14.21
CA SER A 122 -12.00 -23.86 -14.23
C SER A 122 -11.69 -23.14 -15.54
N THR A 123 -12.72 -22.56 -16.16
CA THR A 123 -12.59 -21.62 -17.29
C THR A 123 -12.46 -20.17 -16.83
N ALA A 124 -12.48 -19.91 -15.52
CA ALA A 124 -12.34 -18.56 -15.00
C ALA A 124 -11.00 -17.93 -15.37
N GLU A 125 -11.06 -16.66 -15.72
CA GLU A 125 -9.90 -15.83 -16.02
C GLU A 125 -9.79 -14.69 -15.01
N MET A 126 -8.57 -14.21 -14.78
CA MET A 126 -8.39 -12.98 -14.02
C MET A 126 -8.86 -11.80 -14.86
N ASP A 127 -9.62 -10.91 -14.22
CA ASP A 127 -10.01 -9.64 -14.78
C ASP A 127 -8.82 -8.88 -15.43
N LYS A 128 -9.08 -8.31 -16.62
CA LYS A 128 -8.11 -7.58 -17.44
C LYS A 128 -8.20 -6.06 -17.32
N ASN A 129 -9.04 -5.52 -16.45
CA ASN A 129 -9.16 -4.10 -16.19
C ASN A 129 -7.79 -3.44 -15.92
N GLY A 130 -7.63 -2.25 -16.50
CA GLY A 130 -6.51 -1.35 -16.31
C GLY A 130 -6.81 -0.34 -15.19
N PHE A 131 -5.76 0.25 -14.63
CA PHE A 131 -5.87 1.31 -13.63
C PHE A 131 -5.76 2.66 -14.33
N SER A 132 -6.89 3.33 -14.51
CA SER A 132 -7.02 4.58 -15.29
C SER A 132 -6.54 5.81 -14.51
N PRO A 133 -6.40 6.99 -15.15
CA PRO A 133 -6.08 8.23 -14.46
C PRO A 133 -7.13 8.62 -13.42
N ASN A 134 -8.41 8.34 -13.68
CA ASN A 134 -9.48 8.55 -12.71
C ASN A 134 -9.29 7.64 -11.48
N ASP A 135 -8.92 6.37 -11.71
CA ASP A 135 -8.61 5.45 -10.61
C ASP A 135 -7.40 5.91 -9.79
N LEU A 136 -6.38 6.46 -10.46
CA LEU A 136 -5.21 7.06 -9.81
C LEU A 136 -5.61 8.27 -8.94
N MET A 137 -6.45 9.16 -9.45
CA MET A 137 -6.94 10.32 -8.69
C MET A 137 -7.76 9.92 -7.47
N ILE A 138 -8.67 8.94 -7.59
CA ILE A 138 -9.42 8.40 -6.46
C ILE A 138 -8.45 7.85 -5.41
N LEU A 139 -7.46 7.08 -5.84
CA LEU A 139 -6.52 6.42 -4.93
C LEU A 139 -5.59 7.43 -4.22
N MET A 140 -5.12 8.45 -4.92
CA MET A 140 -4.30 9.53 -4.35
C MET A 140 -5.12 10.44 -3.42
N THR A 141 -6.37 10.73 -3.78
CA THR A 141 -7.32 11.48 -2.93
C THR A 141 -7.62 10.70 -1.66
N GLN A 142 -7.86 9.38 -1.73
CA GLN A 142 -8.00 8.56 -0.54
C GLN A 142 -6.72 8.69 0.30
N LEU A 143 -5.56 8.39 -0.27
CA LEU A 143 -4.28 8.34 0.42
C LEU A 143 -3.98 9.61 1.23
N TRP A 144 -4.21 10.78 0.65
CA TRP A 144 -3.82 12.06 1.25
C TRP A 144 -4.96 12.82 1.94
N CYS A 145 -6.18 12.74 1.42
CA CYS A 145 -7.30 13.57 1.87
C CYS A 145 -8.31 12.84 2.76
N GLN A 146 -8.26 11.50 2.87
CA GLN A 146 -9.30 10.72 3.56
C GLN A 146 -8.78 9.53 4.38
N ASP A 147 -7.57 9.05 4.09
CA ASP A 147 -7.11 7.74 4.59
C ASP A 147 -6.63 7.80 6.03
N SER A 148 -7.42 7.33 6.96
CA SER A 148 -7.00 7.25 8.37
C SER A 148 -5.90 6.22 8.66
N HIS A 149 -5.45 5.41 7.70
CA HIS A 149 -4.44 4.36 7.93
C HIS A 149 -3.09 4.88 8.46
N GLU A 150 -2.55 4.16 9.46
CA GLU A 150 -1.18 4.38 9.94
C GLU A 150 -0.22 3.53 9.14
N TYR A 151 0.65 4.22 8.41
CA TYR A 151 1.71 3.59 7.66
C TYR A 151 2.83 3.14 8.60
N ARG A 152 3.53 2.07 8.22
CA ARG A 152 4.61 1.48 9.02
C ARG A 152 5.92 2.20 8.79
N GLY A 153 6.78 2.14 9.80
CA GLY A 153 8.18 2.53 9.73
C GLY A 153 8.50 3.80 10.49
N ASP A 154 9.76 4.21 10.43
CA ASP A 154 10.30 5.39 11.10
C ASP A 154 11.13 6.20 10.08
N PRO A 155 10.66 7.39 9.63
CA PRO A 155 9.41 8.02 10.04
C PRO A 155 8.19 7.38 9.32
N PRO A 156 7.01 7.27 9.97
CA PRO A 156 5.88 6.52 9.41
C PRO A 156 5.32 7.11 8.11
N ASP A 157 5.25 8.44 8.00
CA ASP A 157 4.68 9.11 6.82
C ASP A 157 5.61 9.10 5.60
N ARG A 158 6.91 8.84 5.77
CA ARG A 158 7.80 8.55 4.63
C ARG A 158 7.33 7.36 3.81
N THR A 159 6.73 6.35 4.43
CA THR A 159 6.13 5.23 3.70
C THR A 159 5.00 5.69 2.77
N ARG A 160 4.22 6.68 3.19
CA ARG A 160 3.12 7.25 2.40
C ARG A 160 3.67 7.97 1.16
N VAL A 161 4.73 8.76 1.34
CA VAL A 161 5.46 9.43 0.24
C VAL A 161 6.05 8.41 -0.73
N GLN A 162 6.73 7.38 -0.22
CA GLN A 162 7.26 6.28 -1.04
C GLN A 162 6.16 5.52 -1.79
N LEU A 163 5.00 5.31 -1.17
CA LEU A 163 3.87 4.66 -1.81
C LEU A 163 3.35 5.49 -3.00
N SER A 164 3.18 6.81 -2.82
CA SER A 164 2.81 7.73 -3.91
C SER A 164 3.81 7.71 -5.06
N ALA A 165 5.10 7.90 -4.78
CA ALA A 165 6.14 7.87 -5.81
C ALA A 165 6.17 6.53 -6.55
N ALA A 166 6.05 5.39 -5.84
CA ALA A 166 6.02 4.08 -6.47
C ALA A 166 4.80 3.87 -7.37
N ILE A 167 3.61 4.31 -6.95
CA ILE A 167 2.38 4.21 -7.77
C ILE A 167 2.57 4.97 -9.07
N LEU A 168 3.03 6.22 -9.01
CA LEU A 168 3.29 7.06 -10.18
C LEU A 168 4.35 6.44 -11.09
N LEU A 169 5.46 5.95 -10.51
CA LEU A 169 6.51 5.28 -11.26
C LEU A 169 5.97 4.06 -12.03
N TYR A 170 5.09 3.25 -11.42
CA TYR A 170 4.46 2.13 -12.12
C TYR A 170 3.48 2.57 -13.22
N CYS A 171 2.68 3.62 -12.97
CA CYS A 171 1.73 4.15 -13.96
C CYS A 171 2.47 4.72 -15.18
N PHE A 172 3.55 5.46 -14.97
CA PHE A 172 4.22 6.21 -16.03
C PHE A 172 5.29 5.43 -16.78
N THR A 173 5.82 4.35 -16.20
CA THR A 173 6.85 3.53 -16.88
C THR A 173 6.30 2.23 -17.42
N SER A 174 5.10 1.81 -17.01
CA SER A 174 4.59 0.45 -17.17
C SER A 174 5.43 -0.66 -16.50
N ALA A 175 6.34 -0.34 -15.59
CA ALA A 175 7.26 -1.32 -14.98
C ALA A 175 6.53 -2.53 -14.34
N ARG A 176 7.19 -3.69 -14.34
CA ARG A 176 6.75 -4.84 -13.52
C ARG A 176 7.16 -4.62 -12.07
N THR A 177 6.45 -5.23 -11.13
CA THR A 177 6.71 -5.04 -9.70
C THR A 177 8.17 -5.30 -9.33
N GLY A 178 8.74 -6.40 -9.82
CA GLY A 178 10.13 -6.81 -9.58
C GLY A 178 11.20 -6.04 -10.35
N GLU A 179 10.83 -5.01 -11.12
CA GLU A 179 11.76 -4.10 -11.80
C GLU A 179 12.02 -2.84 -10.96
N VAL A 180 11.18 -2.57 -9.95
CA VAL A 180 11.28 -1.39 -9.06
C VAL A 180 11.51 -1.81 -7.60
N HIS A 181 10.84 -2.88 -7.17
CA HIS A 181 10.93 -3.44 -5.81
C HIS A 181 11.64 -4.81 -5.84
N GLU A 182 12.24 -5.21 -4.72
CA GLU A 182 12.99 -6.48 -4.62
C GLU A 182 12.09 -7.70 -4.92
N SER A 183 12.47 -8.48 -5.94
CA SER A 183 11.72 -9.69 -6.33
C SER A 183 11.91 -10.83 -5.33
N THR A 184 10.80 -11.40 -4.86
CA THR A 184 10.78 -12.61 -4.04
C THR A 184 11.43 -13.83 -4.72
N THR A 185 11.54 -13.84 -6.05
CA THR A 185 12.18 -14.92 -6.81
C THR A 185 13.71 -14.85 -6.78
N ARG A 186 14.28 -13.69 -6.44
CA ARG A 186 15.72 -13.39 -6.44
C ARG A 186 16.29 -13.29 -5.02
N ARG A 187 15.41 -13.01 -4.05
CA ARG A 187 15.64 -12.93 -2.60
C ARG A 187 16.34 -14.13 -1.96
N GLY A 188 16.21 -15.34 -2.53
CA GLY A 188 16.84 -16.55 -1.98
C GLY A 188 18.37 -16.50 -2.02
N LEU A 189 18.92 -16.00 -3.14
CA LEU A 189 20.37 -15.86 -3.34
C LEU A 189 20.96 -14.79 -2.41
N ALA A 190 20.27 -13.65 -2.25
CA ALA A 190 20.72 -12.55 -1.39
C ALA A 190 20.71 -12.85 0.12
N ARG A 191 19.98 -13.90 0.57
CA ARG A 191 19.82 -14.26 1.99
C ARG A 191 20.67 -15.44 2.45
N GLN A 192 21.17 -16.27 1.53
CA GLN A 192 22.06 -17.39 1.87
C GLN A 192 23.51 -16.95 2.13
N ALA A 193 23.91 -15.76 1.66
CA ALA A 193 25.24 -15.20 1.85
C ALA A 193 25.37 -14.41 3.17
N ASN A 194 25.21 -15.11 4.30
CA ASN A 194 25.51 -14.54 5.62
C ASN A 194 26.95 -14.83 6.10
N GLU A 195 27.79 -15.46 5.28
CA GLU A 195 29.20 -15.71 5.62
C GLU A 195 30.08 -15.39 4.40
N LYS A 196 30.86 -14.30 4.52
CA LYS A 196 31.81 -13.71 3.54
C LYS A 196 31.16 -13.09 2.29
N CYS A 197 31.20 -11.76 2.20
CA CYS A 197 30.63 -10.99 1.10
C CYS A 197 31.63 -10.86 -0.06
N SER A 198 31.34 -11.48 -1.21
CA SER A 198 31.97 -11.17 -2.51
C SER A 198 31.22 -10.04 -3.23
N ASP A 199 31.82 -9.42 -4.26
CA ASP A 199 31.18 -8.34 -5.06
C ASP A 199 29.83 -8.78 -5.70
N GLU A 200 29.72 -10.05 -6.12
CA GLU A 200 28.49 -10.66 -6.65
C GLU A 200 27.33 -10.62 -5.62
N THR A 201 27.66 -10.56 -4.32
CA THR A 201 26.70 -10.53 -3.21
C THR A 201 26.09 -9.13 -3.01
N LEU A 202 26.86 -8.07 -3.31
CA LEU A 202 26.38 -6.69 -3.29
C LEU A 202 25.43 -6.45 -4.47
N GLU A 203 25.77 -6.95 -5.67
CA GLU A 203 24.94 -6.84 -6.87
C GLU A 203 23.54 -7.49 -6.70
N ALA A 204 23.46 -8.63 -5.99
CA ALA A 204 22.19 -9.31 -5.74
C ALA A 204 21.27 -8.56 -4.74
N ARG A 205 21.85 -7.78 -3.80
CA ARG A 205 21.10 -6.96 -2.83
C ARG A 205 20.45 -5.73 -3.50
N THR A 206 21.02 -5.28 -4.62
CA THR A 206 20.71 -4.01 -5.31
C THR A 206 19.81 -4.18 -6.56
N LEU A 207 19.13 -5.32 -6.73
CA LEU A 207 18.22 -5.57 -7.86
C LEU A 207 16.84 -4.91 -7.70
N ALA A 208 16.83 -3.60 -7.47
CA ALA A 208 15.67 -2.74 -7.30
C ALA A 208 16.01 -1.29 -7.73
N ALA A 209 15.01 -0.42 -7.85
CA ALA A 209 15.27 0.98 -8.24
C ALA A 209 16.10 1.71 -7.17
N CYS A 210 17.32 2.09 -7.53
CA CYS A 210 18.29 2.81 -6.69
C CYS A 210 18.60 4.18 -7.29
N TYR A 211 19.25 5.06 -6.52
CA TYR A 211 19.58 6.41 -6.99
C TYR A 211 20.43 6.41 -8.27
N LYS A 212 21.34 5.44 -8.44
CA LYS A 212 22.15 5.27 -9.67
C LYS A 212 21.34 5.08 -10.95
N ASN A 213 20.09 4.65 -10.84
CA ASN A 213 19.22 4.45 -11.99
C ASN A 213 18.50 5.74 -12.42
N PHE A 214 18.72 6.85 -11.71
CA PHE A 214 18.09 8.13 -11.98
C PHE A 214 19.13 9.20 -12.29
N THR A 215 18.79 10.07 -13.23
CA THR A 215 19.54 11.30 -13.50
C THR A 215 18.57 12.48 -13.40
N LEU A 216 18.94 13.49 -12.62
CA LEU A 216 18.19 14.73 -12.48
C LEU A 216 18.94 15.85 -13.20
N THR A 217 18.24 16.57 -14.06
CA THR A 217 18.79 17.64 -14.89
C THR A 217 17.89 18.87 -14.85
N ILE A 218 18.47 20.03 -15.15
CA ILE A 218 17.74 21.22 -15.55
C ILE A 218 17.92 21.36 -17.06
N GLU A 219 16.83 21.34 -17.81
CA GLU A 219 16.84 21.32 -19.28
C GLU A 219 15.95 22.41 -19.86
N MET A 220 16.33 22.97 -21.00
CA MET A 220 15.45 23.82 -21.80
C MET A 220 14.46 22.96 -22.59
N VAL A 221 13.20 22.98 -22.17
CA VAL A 221 12.07 22.26 -22.78
C VAL A 221 11.03 23.29 -23.20
N ASP A 222 10.63 23.29 -24.48
CA ASP A 222 9.68 24.25 -25.05
C ASP A 222 10.01 25.72 -24.65
N GLN A 223 11.30 26.09 -24.73
CA GLN A 223 11.85 27.41 -24.35
C GLN A 223 11.70 27.78 -22.87
N GLN A 224 11.51 26.80 -21.99
CA GLN A 224 11.46 27.00 -20.54
C GLN A 224 12.44 26.07 -19.83
N PRO A 225 13.20 26.56 -18.84
CA PRO A 225 14.02 25.69 -18.00
C PRO A 225 13.10 24.83 -17.14
N MET A 226 13.28 23.52 -17.17
CA MET A 226 12.49 22.54 -16.43
C MET A 226 13.39 21.54 -15.72
N LEU A 227 13.01 21.12 -14.51
CA LEU A 227 13.55 19.92 -13.91
C LEU A 227 13.09 18.69 -14.68
N VAL A 228 14.05 17.88 -15.12
CA VAL A 228 13.82 16.61 -15.82
C VAL A 228 14.48 15.49 -15.02
N LEU A 229 13.69 14.49 -14.64
CA LEU A 229 14.15 13.28 -14.01
C LEU A 229 14.07 12.15 -15.03
N THR A 230 15.19 11.49 -15.31
CA THR A 230 15.20 10.27 -16.12
C THR A 230 15.37 9.04 -15.23
N TYR A 231 14.73 7.94 -15.61
CA TYR A 231 14.83 6.64 -14.95
C TYR A 231 15.18 5.55 -15.95
N GLN A 232 16.37 4.97 -15.79
CA GLN A 232 16.81 3.81 -16.55
C GLN A 232 16.27 2.53 -15.89
N ARG A 233 15.35 1.84 -16.58
CA ARG A 233 14.69 0.63 -16.06
C ARG A 233 15.54 -0.62 -16.29
N GLU A 234 16.68 -0.68 -15.60
CA GLU A 234 17.72 -1.70 -15.75
C GLU A 234 17.19 -3.13 -15.58
N PHE A 235 16.44 -3.41 -14.49
CA PHE A 235 16.12 -4.78 -14.08
C PHE A 235 14.95 -5.47 -14.81
N ILE A 236 14.69 -5.09 -16.05
CA ILE A 236 13.68 -5.71 -16.91
C ILE A 236 13.87 -7.23 -17.05
N LYS A 237 12.80 -7.93 -17.44
CA LYS A 237 12.85 -9.39 -17.62
C LYS A 237 13.93 -9.75 -18.65
N GLY A 238 14.95 -10.50 -18.21
CA GLY A 238 16.08 -10.91 -19.03
C GLY A 238 17.16 -9.84 -19.21
N TYR A 239 17.25 -8.85 -18.30
CA TYR A 239 18.18 -7.71 -18.40
C TYR A 239 19.64 -8.10 -18.64
N TRP A 240 20.13 -9.18 -18.02
CA TRP A 240 21.51 -9.68 -18.20
C TRP A 240 21.85 -10.12 -19.64
N ARG A 241 20.85 -10.20 -20.53
CA ARG A 241 21.03 -10.51 -21.95
C ARG A 241 20.85 -9.30 -22.85
N LYS A 242 20.54 -8.16 -22.28
CA LYS A 242 20.19 -6.95 -23.01
C LYS A 242 21.39 -6.03 -23.07
N THR A 243 21.60 -5.45 -24.23
CA THR A 243 22.54 -4.35 -24.41
C THR A 243 21.98 -3.07 -23.80
N GLY A 244 22.83 -2.08 -23.52
CA GLY A 244 22.40 -0.80 -22.92
C GLY A 244 21.27 -0.11 -23.70
N TRP A 245 21.32 -0.14 -25.03
CA TRP A 245 20.33 0.48 -25.93
C TRP A 245 18.93 -0.15 -25.86
N GLU A 246 18.85 -1.41 -25.41
CA GLU A 246 17.60 -2.13 -25.21
C GLU A 246 16.93 -1.86 -23.86
N ILE A 247 17.63 -1.19 -22.94
CA ILE A 247 17.12 -0.83 -21.62
C ILE A 247 16.26 0.43 -21.76
N PRO A 248 14.97 0.38 -21.36
CA PRO A 248 14.09 1.53 -21.46
C PRO A 248 14.49 2.63 -20.49
N ILE A 249 14.57 3.86 -20.99
CA ILE A 249 14.75 5.08 -20.21
C ILE A 249 13.45 5.87 -20.29
N HIS A 250 12.95 6.34 -19.15
CA HIS A 250 11.71 7.11 -19.05
C HIS A 250 12.05 8.48 -18.48
N ALA A 251 11.54 9.55 -19.09
CA ALA A 251 11.72 10.91 -18.60
C ALA A 251 10.43 11.41 -17.92
N PHE A 252 10.60 12.14 -16.83
CA PHE A 252 9.56 12.85 -16.09
C PHE A 252 10.00 14.30 -15.99
N TYR A 253 9.05 15.23 -16.04
CA TYR A 253 9.35 16.66 -16.02
C TYR A 253 8.36 17.41 -15.13
N GLU A 254 8.79 18.58 -14.64
CA GLU A 254 8.05 19.33 -13.61
C GLU A 254 6.71 19.92 -14.09
N THR A 255 6.63 20.34 -15.34
CA THR A 255 5.51 21.14 -15.86
C THR A 255 4.92 20.43 -17.06
N TYR A 256 3.74 19.82 -16.89
CA TYR A 256 3.01 19.17 -17.97
C TYR A 256 2.32 20.21 -18.86
N ARG A 257 1.97 19.82 -20.10
CA ARG A 257 1.27 20.71 -21.03
C ARG A 257 -0.16 20.98 -20.59
N GLU A 258 -0.76 20.01 -19.92
CA GLU A 258 -2.07 20.12 -19.29
C GLU A 258 -1.95 20.41 -17.80
N ASP A 259 -2.84 21.27 -17.30
CA ASP A 259 -2.97 21.53 -15.88
C ASP A 259 -3.41 20.26 -15.13
N THR A 260 -2.48 19.69 -14.40
CA THR A 260 -2.68 18.47 -13.61
C THR A 260 -2.50 18.76 -12.13
N SER A 261 -3.13 17.92 -11.30
CA SER A 261 -2.95 17.99 -9.85
C SER A 261 -1.51 17.64 -9.46
N LEU A 262 -0.98 18.26 -8.40
CA LEU A 262 0.33 17.89 -7.83
C LEU A 262 0.44 16.39 -7.50
N PHE A 263 -0.69 15.71 -7.23
CA PHE A 263 -0.75 14.25 -7.08
C PHE A 263 -0.16 13.48 -8.25
N LEU A 264 -0.24 14.03 -9.46
CA LEU A 264 0.07 13.33 -10.69
C LEU A 264 1.49 13.60 -11.18
N ASN A 265 2.29 14.39 -10.45
CA ASN A 265 3.68 14.60 -10.81
C ASN A 265 4.61 13.75 -9.93
N LEU A 266 5.48 12.93 -10.55
CA LEU A 266 6.44 12.09 -9.84
C LEU A 266 7.45 12.93 -9.03
N LEU A 267 7.87 14.08 -9.55
CA LEU A 267 8.84 14.97 -8.90
C LEU A 267 8.33 15.49 -7.55
N THR A 268 7.01 15.70 -7.42
CA THR A 268 6.35 16.08 -6.16
C THR A 268 6.75 15.16 -5.01
N PHE A 269 6.89 13.86 -5.26
CA PHE A 269 7.23 12.88 -4.23
C PHE A 269 8.69 12.42 -4.28
N PHE A 270 9.33 12.45 -5.46
CA PHE A 270 10.73 12.05 -5.61
C PHE A 270 11.70 13.06 -4.98
N LEU A 271 11.55 14.35 -5.27
CA LEU A 271 12.49 15.38 -4.80
C LEU A 271 12.55 15.45 -3.27
N PRO A 272 11.41 15.48 -2.53
CA PRO A 272 11.45 15.48 -1.07
C PRO A 272 12.13 14.24 -0.48
N MET A 273 11.97 13.06 -1.09
CA MET A 273 12.63 11.84 -0.62
C MET A 273 14.14 11.87 -0.85
N ALA A 274 14.59 12.39 -2.01
CA ALA A 274 16.00 12.52 -2.37
C ALA A 274 16.72 13.54 -1.46
N VAL A 275 16.10 14.69 -1.23
CA VAL A 275 16.62 15.72 -0.33
C VAL A 275 16.65 15.22 1.12
N ALA A 276 15.58 14.59 1.61
CA ALA A 276 15.55 14.02 2.96
C ALA A 276 16.58 12.89 3.19
N ASP A 277 17.12 12.33 2.11
CA ASP A 277 18.20 11.36 2.14
C ASP A 277 19.60 11.99 1.97
N ASN A 278 19.67 13.31 1.84
CA ASN A 278 20.89 14.04 1.47
C ASN A 278 21.52 13.44 0.20
N ALA A 279 20.70 13.01 -0.76
CA ALA A 279 21.16 12.24 -1.91
C ALA A 279 21.84 13.11 -2.98
N LEU A 280 21.69 14.43 -2.92
CA LEU A 280 22.17 15.38 -3.93
C LEU A 280 23.42 16.12 -3.41
N GLU A 281 24.44 16.31 -4.24
CA GLU A 281 25.75 16.86 -3.81
C GLU A 281 25.66 18.32 -3.33
N ASN A 282 24.89 19.16 -4.05
CA ASN A 282 24.88 20.62 -3.88
C ASN A 282 23.55 21.19 -3.35
N TYR A 283 22.55 20.34 -3.11
CA TYR A 283 21.20 20.78 -2.76
C TYR A 283 20.72 20.10 -1.48
N SER A 284 20.56 20.89 -0.43
CA SER A 284 20.13 20.42 0.90
C SER A 284 18.64 20.59 1.18
N SER A 285 17.89 21.26 0.29
CA SER A 285 16.45 21.46 0.41
C SER A 285 15.78 21.38 -0.96
N VAL A 286 14.49 21.06 -1.01
CA VAL A 286 13.77 21.06 -2.29
C VAL A 286 13.64 22.47 -2.86
N SER A 287 13.52 23.49 -2.02
CA SER A 287 13.49 24.89 -2.45
C SER A 287 14.76 25.30 -3.18
N ALA A 288 15.94 24.90 -2.70
CA ALA A 288 17.21 25.23 -3.35
C ALA A 288 17.29 24.70 -4.79
N ILE A 289 16.70 23.53 -5.05
CA ILE A 289 16.63 22.93 -6.40
C ILE A 289 15.72 23.75 -7.31
N LEU A 290 14.55 24.15 -6.79
CA LEU A 290 13.59 24.96 -7.55
C LEU A 290 14.15 26.37 -7.84
N ASP A 291 14.86 26.96 -6.88
CA ASP A 291 15.52 28.26 -7.02
C ASP A 291 16.60 28.21 -8.10
N ALA A 292 17.41 27.14 -8.14
CA ALA A 292 18.40 26.94 -9.20
C ALA A 292 17.73 26.82 -10.58
N ALA A 293 16.63 26.08 -10.69
CA ALA A 293 15.90 25.92 -11.94
C ALA A 293 15.20 27.22 -12.41
N GLU A 294 14.85 28.13 -11.48
CA GLU A 294 14.32 29.47 -11.78
C GLU A 294 15.39 30.50 -12.13
N ALA A 295 16.61 30.35 -11.60
CA ALA A 295 17.71 31.26 -11.89
C ALA A 295 18.12 31.24 -13.38
N TYR A 296 17.84 30.14 -14.08
CA TYR A 296 17.99 30.08 -15.52
C TYR A 296 16.93 30.94 -16.22
N THR A 297 17.37 31.90 -17.05
CA THR A 297 16.47 32.81 -17.75
C THR A 297 15.79 32.14 -18.95
N LYS A 298 14.56 32.56 -19.26
CA LYS A 298 13.89 32.23 -20.54
C LYS A 298 14.68 32.88 -21.67
N GLY A 299 15.52 32.12 -22.37
CA GLY A 299 16.38 32.64 -23.43
C GLY A 299 17.06 31.56 -24.26
N THR A 300 17.60 31.97 -25.41
CA THR A 300 18.24 31.10 -26.40
C THR A 300 19.62 30.63 -25.92
N THR A 301 19.66 29.74 -24.93
CA THR A 301 20.90 29.01 -24.63
C THR A 301 21.16 28.01 -25.75
N GLN A 302 22.40 27.96 -26.26
CA GLN A 302 22.79 26.92 -27.23
C GLN A 302 22.72 25.52 -26.60
N ASN A 303 22.95 25.44 -25.28
CA ASN A 303 22.86 24.20 -24.52
C ASN A 303 21.41 23.90 -24.11
N LYS A 304 20.91 22.72 -24.49
CA LYS A 304 19.61 22.21 -24.08
C LYS A 304 19.61 21.63 -22.66
N VAL A 305 20.73 21.06 -22.22
CA VAL A 305 20.94 20.65 -20.82
C VAL A 305 21.73 21.76 -20.14
N LEU A 306 21.11 22.40 -19.16
CA LEU A 306 21.66 23.55 -18.45
C LEU A 306 22.49 23.11 -17.24
N GLU A 307 22.02 22.09 -16.51
CA GLU A 307 22.71 21.52 -15.36
C GLU A 307 22.42 20.01 -15.26
N VAL A 308 23.41 19.25 -14.82
CA VAL A 308 23.24 17.86 -14.35
C VAL A 308 23.42 17.84 -12.84
N ILE A 309 22.32 17.63 -12.10
CA ILE A 309 22.33 17.56 -10.64
C ILE A 309 22.85 16.19 -10.24
N LYS A 310 24.06 16.15 -9.67
CA LYS A 310 24.73 14.92 -9.28
C LYS A 310 24.18 14.35 -7.98
N PHE A 311 23.94 13.04 -7.98
CA PHE A 311 23.72 12.28 -6.76
C PHE A 311 25.06 11.96 -6.10
N ARG A 312 25.11 11.98 -4.77
CA ARG A 312 26.31 11.60 -4.00
C ARG A 312 26.69 10.15 -4.26
N ASN A 313 27.97 9.90 -4.45
CA ASN A 313 28.48 8.53 -4.71
C ASN A 313 28.08 7.54 -3.62
N GLU A 314 28.03 7.96 -2.35
CA GLU A 314 27.71 7.08 -1.22
C GLU A 314 26.29 6.51 -1.25
N VAL A 315 25.36 7.13 -1.99
CA VAL A 315 23.94 6.74 -2.00
C VAL A 315 23.49 6.04 -3.28
N LEU A 316 24.37 5.95 -4.29
CA LEU A 316 24.03 5.46 -5.63
C LEU A 316 23.39 4.06 -5.61
N ASP A 317 23.93 3.15 -4.80
CA ASP A 317 23.43 1.78 -4.64
C ASP A 317 22.31 1.62 -3.59
N ILE A 318 21.87 2.73 -2.98
CA ILE A 318 20.79 2.68 -1.99
C ILE A 318 19.43 2.65 -2.70
N PRO A 319 18.57 1.66 -2.39
CA PRO A 319 17.22 1.64 -2.96
C PRO A 319 16.38 2.82 -2.49
N ILE A 320 15.61 3.41 -3.41
CA ILE A 320 14.68 4.52 -3.11
C ILE A 320 13.53 4.01 -2.23
N PHE A 321 13.02 2.81 -2.53
CA PHE A 321 11.92 2.18 -1.82
C PHE A 321 12.45 1.16 -0.80
N ARG A 322 12.66 1.61 0.44
CA ARG A 322 13.28 0.81 1.52
C ARG A 322 12.29 0.04 2.40
N GLN A 323 12.81 -0.95 3.13
CA GLN A 323 12.05 -1.67 4.16
C GLN A 323 11.51 -0.71 5.23
N TYR A 324 10.39 -1.06 5.87
CA TYR A 324 9.76 -0.18 6.89
C TYR A 324 10.69 0.12 8.07
N THR A 325 11.56 -0.82 8.43
CA THR A 325 12.54 -0.66 9.52
C THR A 325 13.80 0.09 9.10
N GLU A 326 13.95 0.37 7.80
CA GLU A 326 15.15 0.93 7.16
C GLU A 326 14.78 2.21 6.37
N LEU A 327 13.69 2.90 6.75
CA LEU A 327 13.23 4.09 6.02
C LEU A 327 14.18 5.27 6.15
N ARG A 328 14.91 5.42 7.26
CA ARG A 328 16.03 6.38 7.34
C ARG A 328 17.23 5.82 6.59
N ILE A 329 17.87 6.66 5.80
CA ILE A 329 19.05 6.25 5.02
C ILE A 329 20.18 5.73 5.93
N THR A 330 20.33 6.31 7.12
CA THR A 330 21.30 5.89 8.15
C THR A 330 21.04 4.48 8.70
N LYS A 331 19.83 3.95 8.54
CA LYS A 331 19.44 2.58 8.93
C LYS A 331 19.40 1.63 7.72
N SER A 332 19.74 2.10 6.52
CA SER A 332 19.66 1.31 5.30
C SER A 332 20.70 0.20 5.29
N THR A 333 20.27 -1.03 5.01
CA THR A 333 21.18 -2.16 4.79
C THR A 333 21.40 -2.46 3.29
N GLY A 334 21.01 -1.52 2.42
CA GLY A 334 20.98 -1.71 0.96
C GLY A 334 19.79 -2.55 0.49
N ARG A 335 18.84 -2.91 1.36
CA ARG A 335 17.71 -3.76 1.02
C ARG A 335 16.47 -2.97 0.62
N SER A 336 15.95 -3.28 -0.56
CA SER A 336 14.68 -2.71 -1.04
C SER A 336 13.46 -3.40 -0.40
N ARG A 337 12.33 -2.69 -0.36
CA ARG A 337 11.03 -3.23 -0.01
C ARG A 337 10.64 -4.33 -0.99
N GLY A 338 10.11 -5.43 -0.47
CA GLY A 338 9.68 -6.56 -1.29
C GLY A 338 8.45 -6.28 -2.14
N THR A 339 8.40 -6.89 -3.34
CA THR A 339 7.23 -6.80 -4.24
C THR A 339 5.90 -7.20 -3.58
N ASP A 340 5.90 -8.23 -2.74
CA ASP A 340 4.71 -8.68 -2.00
C ASP A 340 4.25 -7.66 -0.95
N ALA A 341 5.20 -7.01 -0.25
CA ALA A 341 4.89 -6.00 0.76
C ALA A 341 4.29 -4.75 0.12
N PHE A 342 4.87 -4.29 -0.99
CA PHE A 342 4.29 -3.20 -1.78
C PHE A 342 2.91 -3.57 -2.33
N GLY A 343 2.78 -4.76 -2.96
CA GLY A 343 1.51 -5.22 -3.53
C GLY A 343 0.39 -5.27 -2.50
N LYS A 344 0.66 -5.75 -1.28
CA LYS A 344 -0.31 -5.73 -0.17
C LYS A 344 -0.69 -4.33 0.26
N SER A 345 0.27 -3.40 0.27
CA SER A 345 0.01 -1.99 0.61
C SER A 345 -0.91 -1.33 -0.43
N LEU A 346 -0.64 -1.56 -1.71
CA LEU A 346 -1.46 -1.05 -2.82
C LEU A 346 -2.88 -1.63 -2.81
N VAL A 347 -3.01 -2.94 -2.60
CA VAL A 347 -4.33 -3.60 -2.47
C VAL A 347 -5.10 -3.06 -1.27
N GLY A 348 -4.42 -2.92 -0.12
CA GLY A 348 -5.04 -2.36 1.08
C GLY A 348 -5.53 -0.94 0.86
N LEU A 349 -4.76 -0.10 0.16
CA LEU A 349 -5.18 1.26 -0.20
C LEU A 349 -6.39 1.24 -1.15
N GLY A 350 -6.38 0.39 -2.19
CA GLY A 350 -7.51 0.26 -3.11
C GLY A 350 -8.82 -0.12 -2.42
N HIS A 351 -8.80 -1.08 -1.49
CA HIS A 351 -10.00 -1.42 -0.74
C HIS A 351 -10.50 -0.26 0.14
N ARG A 352 -9.59 0.46 0.79
CA ARG A 352 -9.93 1.67 1.57
C ARG A 352 -10.47 2.81 0.71
N SER A 353 -10.11 2.85 -0.57
CA SER A 353 -10.67 3.78 -1.55
C SER A 353 -12.05 3.37 -2.06
N GLY A 354 -12.57 2.19 -1.72
CA GLY A 354 -13.87 1.70 -2.20
C GLY A 354 -13.83 0.74 -3.39
N TYR A 355 -12.66 0.15 -3.71
CA TYR A 355 -12.60 -0.88 -4.76
C TYR A 355 -12.93 -2.27 -4.21
N THR A 356 -13.89 -2.94 -4.85
CA THR A 356 -14.25 -4.34 -4.56
C THR A 356 -13.25 -5.35 -5.11
N ARG A 357 -12.38 -4.92 -6.03
CA ARG A 357 -11.33 -5.74 -6.65
C ARG A 357 -9.94 -5.20 -6.32
N ASN A 358 -8.96 -6.10 -6.25
CA ASN A 358 -7.57 -5.75 -5.96
C ASN A 358 -6.99 -4.83 -7.05
N ILE A 359 -6.56 -3.62 -6.67
CA ILE A 359 -5.69 -2.79 -7.51
C ILE A 359 -4.28 -3.39 -7.51
N THR A 360 -3.69 -3.56 -8.69
CA THR A 360 -2.37 -4.18 -8.84
C THR A 360 -1.49 -3.39 -9.80
N VAL A 361 -0.17 -3.51 -9.64
CA VAL A 361 0.81 -2.99 -10.61
C VAL A 361 0.55 -3.51 -12.03
N ARG A 362 0.02 -4.73 -12.15
CA ARG A 362 -0.36 -5.28 -13.46
C ARG A 362 -1.47 -4.46 -14.11
N ALA A 363 -2.43 -3.94 -13.35
CA ALA A 363 -3.49 -3.06 -13.86
C ALA A 363 -2.93 -1.70 -14.31
N CYS A 364 -2.00 -1.10 -13.55
CA CYS A 364 -1.28 0.12 -13.97
C CYS A 364 -0.55 -0.12 -15.30
N ARG A 365 0.21 -1.21 -15.37
CA ARG A 365 0.93 -1.61 -16.58
C ARG A 365 0.00 -1.88 -17.77
N ARG A 366 -1.16 -2.50 -17.56
CA ARG A 366 -2.15 -2.73 -18.63
C ARG A 366 -2.64 -1.41 -19.20
N TRP A 367 -3.07 -0.49 -18.33
CA TRP A 367 -3.55 0.82 -18.78
C TRP A 367 -2.49 1.58 -19.56
N ALA A 368 -1.28 1.68 -19.02
CA ALA A 368 -0.16 2.36 -19.68
C ALA A 368 0.17 1.73 -21.05
N LEU A 369 0.16 0.41 -21.17
CA LEU A 369 0.41 -0.27 -22.44
C LEU A 369 -0.73 -0.11 -23.46
N MET A 370 -2.00 -0.03 -23.01
CA MET A 370 -3.13 0.26 -23.89
C MET A 370 -3.04 1.69 -24.45
N GLN A 371 -2.72 2.67 -23.59
CA GLN A 371 -2.51 4.04 -24.05
C GLN A 371 -1.32 4.15 -25.02
N ALA A 372 -0.24 3.39 -24.78
CA ALA A 372 0.89 3.35 -25.70
C ALA A 372 0.57 2.64 -27.03
N ASP A 373 -0.29 1.61 -27.01
CA ASP A 373 -0.74 0.92 -28.24
C ASP A 373 -1.61 1.83 -29.11
N LYS A 374 -2.45 2.65 -28.46
CA LYS A 374 -3.33 3.61 -29.12
C LYS A 374 -2.56 4.74 -29.80
N ASN A 375 -1.61 5.34 -29.07
CA ASN A 375 -1.04 6.64 -29.46
C ASN A 375 0.35 6.53 -30.10
N HIS A 376 0.97 5.34 -30.12
CA HIS A 376 2.34 5.16 -30.58
C HIS A 376 2.53 3.88 -31.41
N SER A 377 3.69 3.76 -32.05
CA SER A 377 4.04 2.56 -32.81
C SER A 377 4.20 1.33 -31.92
N GLU A 378 4.00 0.15 -32.50
CA GLU A 378 4.21 -1.13 -31.80
C GLU A 378 5.63 -1.23 -31.21
N THR A 379 6.65 -0.77 -31.94
CA THR A 379 8.04 -0.72 -31.47
C THR A 379 8.19 0.17 -30.24
N ALA A 380 7.58 1.37 -30.25
CA ALA A 380 7.58 2.27 -29.11
C ALA A 380 6.89 1.63 -27.89
N ARG A 381 5.72 1.00 -28.08
CA ARG A 381 5.02 0.23 -27.04
C ARG A 381 5.88 -0.91 -26.49
N MET A 382 6.56 -1.65 -27.36
CA MET A 382 7.43 -2.76 -26.96
C MET A 382 8.62 -2.27 -26.14
N LYS A 383 9.27 -1.16 -26.55
CA LYS A 383 10.35 -0.52 -25.78
C LYS A 383 9.84 -0.01 -24.43
N PHE A 384 8.74 0.74 -24.43
CA PHE A 384 8.06 1.23 -23.22
C PHE A 384 7.78 0.09 -22.23
N GLY A 385 7.20 -1.01 -22.72
CA GLY A 385 6.92 -2.21 -21.94
C GLY A 385 8.11 -3.10 -21.62
N GLY A 386 9.27 -2.92 -22.25
CA GLY A 386 10.38 -3.88 -22.17
C GLY A 386 9.94 -5.28 -22.62
N GLN A 387 9.20 -5.35 -23.73
CA GLN A 387 8.71 -6.58 -24.35
C GLN A 387 9.65 -6.98 -25.49
N THR A 388 9.97 -8.26 -25.60
CA THR A 388 10.76 -8.80 -26.73
C THR A 388 9.90 -9.46 -27.80
N LYS A 389 8.69 -9.91 -27.44
CA LYS A 389 7.78 -10.60 -28.35
C LYS A 389 6.53 -9.78 -28.61
N ARG A 390 6.17 -9.63 -29.88
CA ARG A 390 5.00 -8.91 -30.36
C ARG A 390 3.70 -9.37 -29.71
N GLU A 391 3.48 -10.69 -29.64
CA GLU A 391 2.22 -11.26 -29.14
C GLU A 391 1.99 -11.05 -27.63
N THR A 392 3.01 -10.58 -26.89
CA THR A 392 2.94 -10.41 -25.43
C THR A 392 1.80 -9.48 -25.02
N PHE A 393 1.61 -8.38 -25.76
CA PHE A 393 0.56 -7.39 -25.44
C PHE A 393 -0.84 -7.96 -25.62
N GLY A 394 -1.18 -8.43 -26.83
CA GLY A 394 -2.50 -9.00 -27.12
C GLY A 394 -2.89 -10.12 -26.16
N ARG A 395 -1.95 -11.03 -25.86
CA ARG A 395 -2.23 -12.17 -24.98
C ARG A 395 -2.40 -11.77 -23.50
N SER A 396 -1.55 -10.86 -22.99
CA SER A 396 -1.39 -10.66 -21.54
C SER A 396 -1.93 -9.35 -20.99
N TYR A 397 -2.11 -8.34 -21.85
CA TYR A 397 -2.35 -6.96 -21.45
C TYR A 397 -3.51 -6.28 -22.18
N ALA A 398 -3.82 -6.64 -23.43
CA ALA A 398 -4.97 -6.10 -24.14
C ALA A 398 -6.28 -6.43 -23.42
N HIS A 399 -7.18 -5.44 -23.34
CA HIS A 399 -8.49 -5.59 -22.75
C HIS A 399 -9.45 -6.26 -23.74
N PRO A 400 -10.38 -7.13 -23.30
CA PRO A 400 -11.36 -7.76 -24.18
C PRO A 400 -12.38 -6.77 -24.77
N VAL A 401 -12.64 -5.64 -24.08
CA VAL A 401 -13.49 -4.57 -24.63
C VAL A 401 -12.80 -3.92 -25.81
N SER A 402 -13.44 -4.01 -26.98
CA SER A 402 -13.00 -3.39 -28.23
C SER A 402 -12.75 -1.90 -28.05
N GLU A 403 -11.71 -1.38 -28.72
CA GLU A 403 -11.44 0.06 -28.76
C GLU A 403 -12.33 0.78 -29.76
N VAL A 404 -12.75 0.04 -30.79
CA VAL A 404 -13.57 0.56 -31.86
C VAL A 404 -14.94 0.86 -31.27
N ASP A 405 -15.32 2.13 -31.32
CA ASP A 405 -16.70 2.56 -31.11
C ASP A 405 -17.55 2.02 -32.26
N GLY A 406 -18.09 0.81 -32.07
CA GLY A 406 -18.83 0.08 -33.09
C GLY A 406 -19.97 0.89 -33.71
N PRO A 407 -20.87 1.50 -32.90
CA PRO A 407 -21.90 2.39 -33.41
C PRO A 407 -21.34 3.57 -34.22
N ALA A 408 -20.35 4.30 -33.70
CA ALA A 408 -19.81 5.46 -34.40
C ALA A 408 -19.13 5.07 -35.72
N ASN A 409 -18.35 3.99 -35.70
CA ASN A 409 -17.66 3.44 -36.87
C ASN A 409 -18.65 2.95 -37.93
N PHE A 410 -19.72 2.27 -37.53
CA PHE A 410 -20.73 1.77 -38.48
C PHE A 410 -21.56 2.90 -39.11
N LEU A 411 -21.92 3.91 -38.32
CA LEU A 411 -22.74 5.04 -38.78
C LEU A 411 -21.92 6.16 -39.45
N GLY A 412 -20.59 6.09 -39.42
CA GLY A 412 -19.72 7.15 -39.95
C GLY A 412 -19.80 8.46 -39.15
N ILE A 413 -20.06 8.38 -37.85
CA ILE A 413 -20.19 9.55 -36.95
C ILE A 413 -18.98 9.66 -36.01
N ALA A 414 -18.89 10.79 -35.29
CA ALA A 414 -17.83 11.03 -34.32
C ALA A 414 -17.84 9.99 -33.19
N THR A 415 -16.65 9.46 -32.86
CA THR A 415 -16.46 8.48 -31.80
C THR A 415 -16.61 9.10 -30.42
N ARG A 416 -17.13 8.32 -29.47
CA ARG A 416 -17.16 8.66 -28.05
C ARG A 416 -16.45 7.57 -27.27
N GLU A 417 -15.33 7.88 -26.64
CA GLU A 417 -14.50 6.82 -26.05
C GLU A 417 -14.65 6.67 -24.54
N GLU A 418 -15.26 7.64 -23.87
CA GLU A 418 -15.31 7.67 -22.40
C GLU A 418 -15.96 6.42 -21.82
N HIS A 419 -17.06 5.94 -22.42
CA HIS A 419 -17.74 4.74 -21.99
C HIS A 419 -16.88 3.47 -22.20
N ILE A 420 -16.03 3.44 -23.22
CA ILE A 420 -15.06 2.35 -23.47
C ILE A 420 -13.96 2.39 -22.41
N GLN A 421 -13.41 3.57 -22.16
CA GLN A 421 -12.38 3.79 -21.15
C GLN A 421 -12.87 3.41 -19.74
N ASN A 422 -14.10 3.80 -19.39
CA ASN A 422 -14.73 3.46 -18.11
C ASN A 422 -14.89 1.95 -17.94
N ARG A 423 -15.25 1.21 -19.01
CA ARG A 423 -15.35 -0.26 -18.99
C ARG A 423 -14.02 -1.00 -19.03
N ARG A 424 -12.94 -0.35 -19.48
CA ARG A 424 -11.57 -0.87 -19.43
C ARG A 424 -10.88 -0.59 -18.10
N GLY A 425 -11.35 0.43 -17.36
CA GLY A 425 -10.81 0.88 -16.10
C GLY A 425 -11.27 0.04 -14.91
N MET A 426 -10.65 0.26 -13.74
CA MET A 426 -11.08 -0.36 -12.49
C MET A 426 -12.35 0.31 -11.93
N GLY A 427 -12.76 1.44 -12.49
CA GLY A 427 -13.93 2.22 -12.06
C GLY A 427 -15.24 1.42 -12.00
N ILE A 428 -15.41 0.38 -12.83
CA ILE A 428 -16.61 -0.49 -12.75
C ILE A 428 -16.72 -1.25 -11.41
N HIS A 429 -15.61 -1.40 -10.71
CA HIS A 429 -15.52 -2.11 -9.43
C HIS A 429 -15.46 -1.15 -8.24
N HIS A 430 -15.58 0.16 -8.49
CA HIS A 430 -15.49 1.21 -7.49
C HIS A 430 -16.88 1.55 -6.94
N ARG A 431 -16.96 1.61 -5.61
CA ARG A 431 -18.16 1.96 -4.86
C ARG A 431 -17.75 2.85 -3.69
N PHE A 432 -18.17 4.11 -3.74
CA PHE A 432 -17.76 5.15 -2.77
C PHE A 432 -18.28 4.90 -1.34
N ASP A 433 -19.35 4.13 -1.21
CA ASP A 433 -20.12 3.92 0.02
C ASP A 433 -19.85 2.56 0.69
N LEU A 434 -18.84 1.81 0.22
CA LEU A 434 -18.54 0.50 0.79
C LEU A 434 -18.16 0.59 2.27
N CYS A 435 -18.79 -0.27 3.06
CA CYS A 435 -18.38 -0.50 4.43
C CYS A 435 -16.93 -0.99 4.48
N GLN A 436 -16.10 -0.29 5.26
CA GLN A 436 -14.69 -0.62 5.44
C GLN A 436 -14.43 -1.52 6.66
N TYR A 437 -15.48 -1.79 7.43
CA TYR A 437 -15.46 -2.57 8.67
C TYR A 437 -16.76 -3.37 8.80
N VAL A 438 -16.72 -4.39 9.65
CA VAL A 438 -17.89 -5.18 10.02
C VAL A 438 -18.70 -4.36 11.05
N PRO A 439 -20.00 -4.07 10.81
CA PRO A 439 -20.85 -3.39 11.77
C PRO A 439 -20.97 -4.16 13.09
N ALA A 440 -21.32 -3.47 14.18
CA ALA A 440 -21.27 -3.99 15.54
C ALA A 440 -21.97 -5.35 15.75
N LYS A 441 -23.20 -5.50 15.23
CA LYS A 441 -23.95 -6.77 15.30
C LYS A 441 -23.18 -7.92 14.66
N ALA A 442 -22.82 -7.74 13.39
CA ALA A 442 -22.06 -8.74 12.63
C ALA A 442 -20.65 -8.96 13.21
N GLN A 443 -20.08 -7.96 13.88
CA GLN A 443 -18.77 -8.05 14.53
C GLN A 443 -18.82 -8.99 15.73
N ILE A 444 -19.91 -8.98 16.50
CA ILE A 444 -20.13 -9.91 17.61
C ILE A 444 -20.40 -11.32 17.08
N GLU A 445 -21.26 -11.46 16.08
CA GLU A 445 -21.49 -12.74 15.39
C GLU A 445 -20.17 -13.33 14.85
N PHE A 446 -19.33 -12.50 14.22
CA PHE A 446 -18.02 -12.90 13.73
C PHE A 446 -17.09 -13.39 14.85
N GLN A 447 -17.03 -12.66 15.96
CA GLN A 447 -16.22 -13.05 17.12
C GLN A 447 -16.72 -14.32 17.80
N ASN A 448 -18.03 -14.60 17.69
CA ASN A 448 -18.66 -15.76 18.28
C ASN A 448 -18.50 -17.05 17.46
N ARG A 449 -18.04 -16.96 16.20
CA ARG A 449 -17.75 -18.14 15.37
C ARG A 449 -16.70 -19.03 16.02
N GLU A 450 -16.94 -20.34 15.98
CA GLU A 450 -16.08 -21.32 16.64
C GLU A 450 -14.63 -21.32 16.12
N ASP A 451 -14.45 -21.12 14.82
CA ASP A 451 -13.14 -21.00 14.19
C ASP A 451 -12.36 -19.76 14.65
N VAL A 452 -13.05 -18.63 14.83
CA VAL A 452 -12.46 -17.38 15.34
C VAL A 452 -12.14 -17.47 16.83
N LYS A 453 -13.02 -18.09 17.63
CA LYS A 453 -12.76 -18.36 19.06
C LYS A 453 -11.54 -19.24 19.24
N SER A 454 -11.46 -20.34 18.50
CA SER A 454 -10.33 -21.27 18.53
C SER A 454 -9.00 -20.57 18.20
N LEU A 455 -8.96 -19.76 17.13
CA LEU A 455 -7.77 -19.00 16.76
C LEU A 455 -7.41 -17.92 17.81
N SER A 456 -8.41 -17.32 18.45
CA SER A 456 -8.19 -16.32 19.50
C SER A 456 -7.61 -16.97 20.77
N ALA A 457 -8.08 -18.16 21.13
CA ALA A 457 -7.51 -18.96 22.22
C ALA A 457 -6.07 -19.41 21.89
N GLU A 458 -5.80 -19.85 20.66
CA GLU A 458 -4.45 -20.18 20.18
C GLU A 458 -3.51 -18.96 20.31
N MET A 459 -3.98 -17.76 19.92
CA MET A 459 -3.22 -16.52 20.05
C MET A 459 -2.89 -16.18 21.52
N TYR A 460 -3.86 -16.38 22.42
CA TYR A 460 -3.67 -16.13 23.85
C TYR A 460 -2.61 -17.08 24.42
N SER A 461 -2.75 -18.38 24.18
CA SER A 461 -1.78 -19.41 24.61
C SER A 461 -0.38 -19.13 24.08
N LEU A 462 -0.24 -18.77 22.79
CA LEU A 462 1.06 -18.40 22.21
C LEU A 462 1.66 -17.15 22.88
N SER A 463 0.82 -16.22 23.35
CA SER A 463 1.27 -15.01 24.05
C SER A 463 1.78 -15.33 25.45
N GLU A 464 1.12 -16.24 26.18
CA GLU A 464 1.60 -16.76 27.46
C GLU A 464 2.92 -17.52 27.28
N CYS A 465 3.01 -18.42 26.29
CA CYS A 465 4.26 -19.11 25.96
C CYS A 465 5.39 -18.12 25.65
N LEU A 466 5.11 -17.04 24.90
CA LEU A 466 6.12 -16.03 24.59
C LEU A 466 6.62 -15.28 25.82
N GLN A 467 5.76 -15.05 26.83
CA GLN A 467 6.17 -14.43 28.09
C GLN A 467 7.04 -15.38 28.93
N ALA A 468 6.70 -16.68 28.95
CA ALA A 468 7.46 -17.69 29.68
C ALA A 468 8.79 -18.11 29.01
N THR A 469 8.92 -17.93 27.68
CA THR A 469 10.10 -18.41 26.93
C THR A 469 11.23 -17.38 26.93
N THR A 470 12.41 -17.75 27.42
CA THR A 470 13.63 -16.91 27.41
C THR A 470 14.52 -17.14 26.18
N GLU A 471 14.49 -18.33 25.59
CA GLU A 471 15.37 -18.72 24.47
C GLU A 471 15.02 -18.02 23.14
N SER A 472 16.01 -17.38 22.50
CA SER A 472 15.83 -16.55 21.30
C SER A 472 15.21 -17.30 20.11
N HIS A 473 15.67 -18.51 19.81
CA HIS A 473 15.17 -19.28 18.66
C HIS A 473 13.73 -19.77 18.88
N ALA A 474 13.41 -20.26 20.09
CA ALA A 474 12.05 -20.64 20.46
C ALA A 474 11.09 -19.44 20.41
N ARG A 475 11.51 -18.27 20.94
CA ARG A 475 10.74 -17.01 20.83
C ARG A 475 10.45 -16.64 19.38
N HIS A 476 11.44 -16.76 18.49
CA HIS A 476 11.25 -16.48 17.06
C HIS A 476 10.18 -17.38 16.43
N ASN A 477 10.19 -18.68 16.76
CA ASN A 477 9.20 -19.63 16.25
C ASN A 477 7.80 -19.34 16.78
N ILE A 478 7.67 -18.98 18.06
CA ILE A 478 6.39 -18.55 18.68
C ILE A 478 5.86 -17.28 17.98
N GLN A 479 6.70 -16.28 17.76
CA GLN A 479 6.32 -15.06 17.06
C GLN A 479 5.87 -15.34 15.61
N LYS A 480 6.52 -16.28 14.93
CA LYS A 480 6.13 -16.74 13.59
C LYS A 480 4.76 -17.43 13.62
N ALA A 481 4.49 -18.24 14.64
CA ALA A 481 3.19 -18.87 14.86
C ALA A 481 2.10 -17.82 15.14
N GLN A 482 2.32 -16.87 16.05
CA GLN A 482 1.41 -15.75 16.32
C GLN A 482 1.08 -14.99 15.04
N LYS A 483 2.09 -14.68 14.22
CA LYS A 483 1.88 -14.00 12.93
C LYS A 483 1.02 -14.83 11.97
N SER A 484 1.16 -16.15 11.97
CA SER A 484 0.32 -17.07 11.20
C SER A 484 -1.13 -17.03 11.66
N VAL A 485 -1.38 -17.18 12.96
CA VAL A 485 -2.73 -17.11 13.57
C VAL A 485 -3.38 -15.77 13.30
N TYR A 486 -2.68 -14.66 13.55
CA TYR A 486 -3.15 -13.31 13.24
C TYR A 486 -3.55 -13.17 11.77
N SER A 487 -2.72 -13.69 10.85
CA SER A 487 -3.00 -13.63 9.41
C SER A 487 -4.23 -14.46 9.02
N LYS A 488 -4.54 -15.56 9.73
CA LYS A 488 -5.77 -16.34 9.54
C LYS A 488 -6.99 -15.54 10.02
N ILE A 489 -6.95 -14.98 11.23
CA ILE A 489 -8.04 -14.14 11.77
C ILE A 489 -8.34 -12.96 10.84
N GLN A 490 -7.30 -12.26 10.39
CA GLN A 490 -7.45 -11.13 9.47
C GLN A 490 -8.05 -11.54 8.11
N ARG A 491 -7.78 -12.77 7.65
CA ARG A 491 -8.40 -13.29 6.43
C ARG A 491 -9.90 -13.51 6.64
N LEU A 492 -10.28 -14.20 7.72
CA LEU A 492 -11.68 -14.43 8.06
C LEU A 492 -12.44 -13.10 8.24
N TYR A 493 -11.79 -12.12 8.87
CA TYR A 493 -12.37 -10.78 9.05
C TYR A 493 -12.59 -10.10 7.71
N LYS A 494 -11.61 -10.16 6.79
CA LYS A 494 -11.76 -9.65 5.44
C LYS A 494 -12.90 -10.35 4.69
N ASP A 495 -13.01 -11.67 4.82
CA ASP A 495 -14.09 -12.44 4.19
C ASP A 495 -15.46 -11.99 4.72
N ALA A 496 -15.57 -11.67 6.03
CA ALA A 496 -16.79 -11.12 6.62
C ALA A 496 -17.12 -9.72 6.08
N VAL A 497 -16.14 -8.83 5.94
CA VAL A 497 -16.31 -7.52 5.28
C VAL A 497 -16.78 -7.70 3.84
N ASP A 498 -16.15 -8.59 3.08
CA ASP A 498 -16.49 -8.87 1.68
C ASP A 498 -17.94 -9.40 1.54
N LEU A 499 -18.42 -10.20 2.50
CA LEU A 499 -19.82 -10.67 2.52
C LEU A 499 -20.80 -9.52 2.73
N ILE A 500 -20.52 -8.63 3.68
CA ILE A 500 -21.36 -7.45 3.94
C ILE A 500 -21.39 -6.53 2.72
N GLN A 501 -20.22 -6.26 2.12
CA GLN A 501 -20.14 -5.41 0.93
C GLN A 501 -20.96 -5.97 -0.25
N LYS A 502 -21.08 -7.30 -0.37
CA LYS A 502 -21.92 -7.95 -1.39
C LYS A 502 -23.41 -7.81 -1.10
N SER A 503 -23.82 -7.80 0.18
CA SER A 503 -25.23 -7.63 0.58
C SER A 503 -25.66 -6.17 0.70
N GLN A 504 -24.73 -5.20 0.64
CA GLN A 504 -25.07 -3.78 0.62
C GLN A 504 -25.81 -3.40 -0.67
N ASN A 505 -27.11 -3.13 -0.54
CA ASN A 505 -27.94 -2.55 -1.61
C ASN A 505 -27.36 -1.21 -2.08
N LYS A 506 -27.59 -0.86 -3.37
CA LYS A 506 -27.15 0.41 -3.97
C LYS A 506 -27.91 1.66 -3.45
N GLU A 507 -28.76 1.51 -2.44
CA GLU A 507 -29.53 2.63 -1.91
C GLU A 507 -28.61 3.54 -1.09
N GLY A 508 -28.33 4.71 -1.66
CA GLY A 508 -27.38 5.67 -1.16
C GLY A 508 -27.75 6.14 0.25
N LEU A 509 -27.00 5.66 1.24
CA LEU A 509 -26.97 6.31 2.55
C LEU A 509 -26.35 7.70 2.37
N SER A 510 -27.17 8.72 2.64
CA SER A 510 -26.84 10.15 2.58
C SER A 510 -25.44 10.45 3.16
N HIS A 511 -24.59 11.00 2.29
CA HIS A 511 -23.13 11.13 2.44
C HIS A 511 -22.64 12.16 3.47
N ASN A 512 -23.51 12.82 4.24
CA ASN A 512 -23.12 14.09 4.86
C ASN A 512 -22.48 14.04 6.25
N ASN A 513 -22.13 12.86 6.82
CA ASN A 513 -21.48 12.83 8.15
C ASN A 513 -20.36 11.79 8.36
N ILE A 514 -19.91 11.06 7.33
CA ILE A 514 -18.82 10.08 7.50
C ILE A 514 -17.47 10.79 7.75
N ALA A 515 -17.23 11.94 7.12
CA ALA A 515 -15.97 12.68 7.26
C ALA A 515 -15.71 13.14 8.70
N LYS A 516 -16.71 13.68 9.40
CA LYS A 516 -16.60 14.13 10.81
C LYS A 516 -16.53 12.97 11.81
N LYS A 517 -17.01 11.78 11.44
CA LYS A 517 -16.82 10.54 12.20
C LYS A 517 -15.44 9.90 11.94
N SER A 518 -14.77 10.26 10.85
CA SER A 518 -13.55 9.59 10.42
C SER A 518 -12.38 9.87 11.36
N LEU A 519 -11.56 8.85 11.62
CA LEU A 519 -10.29 9.01 12.32
C LEU A 519 -9.36 10.01 11.59
N PHE A 520 -9.50 10.16 10.28
CA PHE A 520 -8.71 11.09 9.49
C PHE A 520 -8.92 12.54 9.94
N HIS A 521 -10.18 12.95 10.14
CA HIS A 521 -10.56 14.29 10.59
C HIS A 521 -9.90 14.69 11.92
N TYR A 522 -9.82 13.76 12.88
CA TYR A 522 -9.17 14.06 14.16
C TYR A 522 -7.65 14.03 14.07
N ARG A 523 -7.07 13.16 13.24
CA ARG A 523 -5.62 13.03 13.07
C ARG A 523 -5.01 14.23 12.37
N ARG A 524 -5.68 14.83 11.38
CA ARG A 524 -5.16 16.02 10.67
C ARG A 524 -4.94 17.22 11.60
N ARG A 525 -5.77 17.36 12.65
CA ARG A 525 -5.64 18.42 13.68
C ARG A 525 -4.30 18.43 14.43
N VAL A 526 -3.61 17.29 14.50
CA VAL A 526 -2.30 17.15 15.19
C VAL A 526 -1.15 16.80 14.23
N MET A 527 -1.41 16.89 12.92
CA MET A 527 -0.46 16.56 11.86
C MET A 527 -0.48 17.70 10.82
N PRO A 528 0.09 18.88 11.14
CA PRO A 528 -0.07 20.09 10.33
C PRO A 528 0.41 19.93 8.88
N TYR A 529 1.54 19.25 8.66
CA TYR A 529 2.02 18.98 7.30
C TYR A 529 1.07 18.08 6.50
N ARG A 530 0.40 17.15 7.17
CA ARG A 530 -0.59 16.29 6.52
C ARG A 530 -1.89 17.05 6.23
N ASP A 531 -2.28 17.92 7.16
CA ASP A 531 -3.44 18.78 7.07
C ASP A 531 -3.36 19.66 5.82
N ILE A 532 -2.24 20.37 5.66
CA ILE A 532 -2.02 21.26 4.54
C ILE A 532 -1.85 20.48 3.22
N LEU A 533 -1.18 19.33 3.23
CA LEU A 533 -1.04 18.50 2.03
C LEU A 533 -2.37 17.96 1.51
N ALA A 534 -3.34 17.70 2.38
CA ALA A 534 -4.69 17.30 1.97
C ALA A 534 -5.39 18.39 1.14
N GLU A 535 -5.00 19.66 1.32
CA GLU A 535 -5.54 20.81 0.59
C GLU A 535 -4.69 21.20 -0.62
N LEU A 536 -3.36 21.08 -0.53
CA LEU A 536 -2.44 21.48 -1.58
C LEU A 536 -2.30 20.43 -2.69
N LEU A 537 -2.12 19.15 -2.34
CA LEU A 537 -1.82 18.12 -3.35
C LEU A 537 -2.92 17.94 -4.43
N PRO A 538 -4.23 18.07 -4.13
CA PRO A 538 -5.27 18.03 -5.16
C PRO A 538 -5.24 19.21 -6.14
N ARG A 539 -4.59 20.32 -5.79
CA ARG A 539 -4.60 21.55 -6.61
C ARG A 539 -3.85 21.35 -7.91
N LYS A 540 -4.35 22.02 -8.95
CA LYS A 540 -3.68 22.19 -10.23
C LYS A 540 -2.83 23.45 -10.18
N CYS A 541 -1.55 23.30 -9.91
CA CYS A 541 -0.58 24.41 -9.89
C CYS A 541 0.81 23.90 -10.22
N SER A 542 1.75 24.80 -10.50
CA SER A 542 3.14 24.45 -10.75
C SER A 542 3.85 24.04 -9.46
N LEU A 543 4.90 23.21 -9.58
CA LEU A 543 5.81 22.90 -8.47
C LEU A 543 6.55 24.15 -7.95
N ARG A 544 6.74 25.15 -8.83
CA ARG A 544 7.48 26.39 -8.56
C ARG A 544 6.64 27.49 -7.93
N ASP A 545 5.31 27.39 -8.02
CA ASP A 545 4.42 28.36 -7.37
C ASP A 545 4.48 28.24 -5.83
N CYS A 546 4.00 29.26 -5.11
CA CYS A 546 4.01 29.27 -3.64
C CYS A 546 3.37 28.01 -3.03
N HIS A 547 2.21 27.58 -3.55
CA HIS A 547 1.51 26.38 -3.11
C HIS A 547 2.26 25.09 -3.45
N GLY A 548 2.93 25.03 -4.61
CA GLY A 548 3.76 23.89 -5.01
C GLY A 548 4.96 23.75 -4.08
N ARG A 549 5.70 24.84 -3.87
CA ARG A 549 6.84 24.91 -2.96
C ARG A 549 6.47 24.49 -1.54
N GLU A 550 5.36 25.00 -1.02
CA GLU A 550 4.84 24.65 0.31
C GLU A 550 4.50 23.15 0.41
N ALA A 551 3.89 22.57 -0.63
CA ALA A 551 3.62 21.14 -0.67
C ALA A 551 4.90 20.29 -0.66
N LEU A 552 5.92 20.66 -1.45
CA LEU A 552 7.18 19.92 -1.50
C LEU A 552 7.94 20.02 -0.17
N GLN A 553 7.96 21.19 0.47
CA GLN A 553 8.53 21.39 1.80
C GLN A 553 7.80 20.57 2.87
N ALA A 554 6.46 20.53 2.85
CA ALA A 554 5.68 19.71 3.77
C ALA A 554 5.95 18.21 3.59
N LEU A 555 6.13 17.73 2.36
CA LEU A 555 6.54 16.35 2.06
C LEU A 555 7.97 16.05 2.54
N GLU A 556 8.88 17.02 2.39
CA GLU A 556 10.27 16.92 2.86
C GLU A 556 10.29 16.75 4.39
N HIS A 557 9.52 17.59 5.10
CA HIS A 557 9.34 17.47 6.55
C HIS A 557 8.80 16.09 6.96
N LEU A 558 7.75 15.57 6.30
CA LEU A 558 7.22 14.23 6.60
C LEU A 558 8.25 13.11 6.36
N CYS A 559 9.23 13.31 5.47
CA CYS A 559 10.29 12.34 5.21
C CYS A 559 11.39 12.35 6.29
N LEU A 560 11.50 13.42 7.08
CA LEU A 560 12.50 13.62 8.13
C LEU A 560 11.94 13.45 9.55
N GLU A 561 10.68 13.85 9.75
CA GLU A 561 10.04 14.05 11.05
C GLU A 561 9.91 12.77 11.88
N ASP A 562 10.62 12.72 13.02
CA ASP A 562 10.45 11.66 14.02
C ASP A 562 9.29 11.97 14.98
N THR A 563 8.06 11.71 14.54
CA THR A 563 6.87 11.92 15.38
C THR A 563 6.45 10.64 16.09
N THR A 564 7.14 10.32 17.19
CA THR A 564 6.67 9.28 18.13
C THR A 564 5.49 9.75 18.98
N VAL A 565 5.36 11.07 19.19
CA VAL A 565 4.28 11.70 19.94
C VAL A 565 3.59 12.80 19.13
N ALA A 566 2.29 12.69 18.89
CA ALA A 566 1.50 13.69 18.15
C ALA A 566 0.80 14.66 19.11
N TYR A 567 1.55 15.66 19.59
CA TYR A 567 1.01 16.68 20.48
C TYR A 567 -0.04 17.56 19.79
N ARG A 568 -1.04 17.96 20.57
CA ARG A 568 -1.83 19.15 20.26
C ARG A 568 -0.99 20.41 20.45
N ASN A 569 -1.35 21.51 19.77
CA ASN A 569 -0.55 22.74 19.79
C ASN A 569 -0.45 23.31 21.21
N SER A 570 -1.55 23.30 21.96
CA SER A 570 -1.57 23.78 23.35
C SER A 570 -0.78 22.90 24.33
N LEU A 571 -0.42 21.68 23.93
CA LEU A 571 0.33 20.69 24.71
C LEU A 571 1.68 20.35 24.07
N LYS A 572 2.20 21.19 23.17
CA LYS A 572 3.49 20.96 22.52
C LYS A 572 4.62 21.43 23.44
N PRO A 573 5.65 20.60 23.70
CA PRO A 573 6.80 21.02 24.51
C PRO A 573 7.59 22.12 23.81
N LYS A 574 8.10 23.10 24.57
CA LYS A 574 8.96 24.17 24.05
C LYS A 574 10.42 23.70 24.14
N ASN A 575 11.12 23.63 23.02
CA ASN A 575 12.50 23.14 22.94
C ASN A 575 12.70 21.78 23.62
N GLY A 576 11.71 20.88 23.46
CA GLY A 576 11.72 19.54 24.07
C GLY A 576 11.51 19.53 25.59
N LYS A 577 11.18 20.67 26.22
CA LYS A 577 10.95 20.80 27.66
C LYS A 577 9.49 21.14 27.98
N CYS A 578 9.04 20.74 29.16
CA CYS A 578 7.82 21.24 29.78
C CYS A 578 8.08 22.63 30.39
N ILE A 579 7.00 23.36 30.70
CA ILE A 579 7.05 24.62 31.44
C ILE A 579 7.70 24.50 32.83
N CYS A 580 7.76 23.30 33.42
CA CYS A 580 8.50 23.03 34.65
C CYS A 580 10.02 22.86 34.45
N GLY A 581 10.51 22.95 33.21
CA GLY A 581 11.92 22.81 32.85
C GLY A 581 12.39 21.37 32.56
N VAL A 582 11.59 20.35 32.91
CA VAL A 582 11.92 18.94 32.68
C VAL A 582 11.92 18.61 31.19
N LEU A 583 12.88 17.79 30.76
CA LEU A 583 13.01 17.32 29.37
C LEU A 583 12.01 16.18 29.09
N MET A 584 11.26 16.28 27.98
CA MET A 584 10.25 15.26 27.65
C MET A 584 10.83 13.90 27.31
N LYS A 585 12.08 13.85 26.83
CA LYS A 585 12.79 12.59 26.56
C LYS A 585 12.98 11.72 27.82
N ASP A 586 12.89 12.31 29.01
CA ASP A 586 13.06 11.59 30.28
C ASP A 586 11.80 10.77 30.64
N TYR A 587 10.66 11.07 29.99
CA TYR A 587 9.43 10.30 30.10
C TYR A 587 9.24 9.36 28.92
N MET A 588 8.68 8.18 29.18
CA MET A 588 8.16 7.27 28.14
C MET A 588 7.16 8.02 27.25
N SER A 589 7.19 7.77 25.93
CA SER A 589 6.38 8.51 24.94
C SER A 589 4.90 8.64 25.31
N HIS A 590 4.28 7.58 25.83
CA HIS A 590 2.87 7.56 26.24
C HIS A 590 2.55 8.33 27.54
N ARG A 591 3.57 8.82 28.26
CA ARG A 591 3.44 9.61 29.50
C ARG A 591 3.79 11.08 29.32
N GLN A 592 4.48 11.45 28.24
CA GLN A 592 4.93 12.82 28.02
C GLN A 592 3.76 13.82 27.99
N TRP A 593 2.70 13.52 27.24
CA TRP A 593 1.50 14.37 27.18
C TRP A 593 0.82 14.56 28.54
N LEU A 594 0.80 13.51 29.37
CA LEU A 594 0.12 13.54 30.67
C LEU A 594 0.85 14.46 31.64
N HIS A 595 2.19 14.43 31.60
CA HIS A 595 3.01 15.37 32.35
C HIS A 595 2.75 16.81 31.88
N LEU A 596 2.79 17.07 30.56
CA LEU A 596 2.52 18.40 29.99
C LEU A 596 1.14 18.91 30.41
N TYR A 597 0.09 18.11 30.24
CA TYR A 597 -1.27 18.49 30.65
C TYR A 597 -1.36 18.83 32.14
N ARG A 598 -0.80 18.00 33.03
CA ARG A 598 -0.83 18.24 34.48
C ARG A 598 -0.06 19.49 34.87
N CYS A 599 1.14 19.69 34.31
CA CYS A 599 1.94 20.88 34.60
C CYS A 599 1.28 22.15 34.08
N HIS A 600 0.77 22.15 32.85
CA HIS A 600 0.03 23.30 32.31
C HIS A 600 -1.20 23.62 33.15
N LYS A 601 -1.99 22.61 33.54
CA LYS A 601 -3.15 22.78 34.40
C LYS A 601 -2.76 23.43 35.73
N ALA A 602 -1.74 22.90 36.41
CA ALA A 602 -1.23 23.45 37.66
C ALA A 602 -0.72 24.89 37.49
N TYR A 603 0.03 25.16 36.43
CA TYR A 603 0.57 26.49 36.14
C TYR A 603 -0.54 27.53 35.99
N TYR A 604 -1.53 27.28 35.14
CA TYR A 604 -2.64 28.21 34.94
C TYR A 604 -3.52 28.37 36.19
N SER A 605 -3.70 27.29 36.97
CA SER A 605 -4.45 27.36 38.22
C SER A 605 -3.74 28.20 39.29
N CYS A 606 -2.40 28.10 39.40
CA CYS A 606 -1.62 28.89 40.37
C CYS A 606 -1.50 30.37 40.01
N HIS A 607 -1.59 30.72 38.72
CA HIS A 607 -1.47 32.10 38.26
C HIS A 607 -2.84 32.79 38.06
N ASN A 608 -3.93 32.14 38.46
CA ASN A 608 -5.27 32.68 38.40
C ASN A 608 -5.90 32.77 39.80
N LYS A 609 -6.51 33.92 40.11
CA LYS A 609 -7.20 34.16 41.39
C LYS A 609 -8.38 33.21 41.63
N LEU A 610 -9.01 32.70 40.56
CA LEU A 610 -10.19 31.85 40.63
C LEU A 610 -9.88 30.36 40.81
N GLN A 611 -8.60 29.95 40.77
CA GLN A 611 -8.15 28.55 40.91
C GLN A 611 -8.86 27.53 39.99
N PHE A 612 -9.43 27.98 38.88
CA PHE A 612 -10.07 27.14 37.87
C PHE A 612 -9.18 27.05 36.63
N THR A 613 -9.08 25.85 36.06
CA THR A 613 -8.43 25.64 34.76
C THR A 613 -8.95 24.38 34.10
N GLU A 614 -9.49 24.52 32.89
CA GLU A 614 -9.83 23.38 32.03
C GLU A 614 -9.36 23.61 30.59
N MET A 615 -9.16 22.53 29.85
CA MET A 615 -8.78 22.59 28.44
C MET A 615 -9.89 21.97 27.60
N CYS A 616 -10.37 22.66 26.57
CA CYS A 616 -11.22 22.04 25.55
C CYS A 616 -10.37 21.20 24.59
N PHE A 617 -10.49 19.87 24.64
CA PHE A 617 -9.82 19.00 23.66
C PHE A 617 -10.45 19.07 22.28
N GLU A 618 -11.66 19.60 22.10
CA GLU A 618 -12.20 19.81 20.75
C GLU A 618 -11.58 21.05 20.08
N CYS A 619 -11.42 22.14 20.83
CA CYS A 619 -10.92 23.42 20.33
C CYS A 619 -9.41 23.65 20.52
N ASP A 620 -8.73 22.84 21.35
CA ASP A 620 -7.32 23.03 21.74
C ASP A 620 -7.02 24.32 22.53
N ILE A 621 -7.95 24.73 23.41
CA ILE A 621 -7.89 26.02 24.13
C ILE A 621 -8.00 25.79 25.64
N TRP A 622 -7.23 26.53 26.42
CA TRP A 622 -7.30 26.58 27.88
C TRP A 622 -8.25 27.68 28.35
N PHE A 623 -9.09 27.36 29.32
CA PHE A 623 -10.02 28.25 30.01
C PHE A 623 -9.62 28.36 31.46
N THR A 624 -9.64 29.57 32.01
CA THR A 624 -9.29 29.83 33.42
C THR A 624 -10.47 30.40 34.21
N ASP A 625 -11.56 30.78 33.54
CA ASP A 625 -12.82 31.16 34.16
C ASP A 625 -13.87 30.05 33.99
N ALA A 626 -14.61 29.75 35.07
CA ALA A 626 -15.61 28.68 35.08
C ALA A 626 -16.88 29.06 34.29
N GLY A 627 -17.24 30.35 34.27
CA GLY A 627 -18.36 30.87 33.48
C GLY A 627 -18.06 30.82 31.99
N GLU A 628 -16.87 31.26 31.57
CA GLU A 628 -16.42 31.14 30.17
C GLU A 628 -16.39 29.68 29.71
N TRP A 629 -15.92 28.76 30.56
CA TRP A 629 -15.95 27.33 30.27
C TRP A 629 -17.37 26.79 30.11
N GLU A 630 -18.29 27.19 30.97
CA GLU A 630 -19.70 26.81 30.91
C GLU A 630 -20.36 27.32 29.61
N THR A 631 -20.15 28.59 29.26
CA THR A 631 -20.62 29.18 28.01
C THR A 631 -20.01 28.47 26.79
N HIS A 632 -18.71 28.18 26.82
CA HIS A 632 -18.04 27.46 25.74
C HIS A 632 -18.61 26.04 25.53
N CYS A 633 -18.89 25.32 26.62
CA CYS A 633 -19.56 24.01 26.54
C CYS A 633 -20.96 24.13 25.93
N SER A 634 -21.72 25.17 26.24
CA SER A 634 -23.04 25.42 25.64
C SER A 634 -22.96 25.58 24.13
N GLN A 635 -21.97 26.32 23.62
CA GLN A 635 -21.75 26.51 22.18
C GLN A 635 -21.50 25.18 21.42
N HIS A 636 -20.82 24.23 22.06
CA HIS A 636 -20.66 22.89 21.49
C HIS A 636 -21.98 22.11 21.46
N LEU A 637 -22.80 22.24 22.51
CA LEU A 637 -24.10 21.56 22.63
C LEU A 637 -25.15 22.12 21.65
N GLU A 638 -25.02 23.37 21.20
CA GLU A 638 -25.80 23.95 20.09
C GLU A 638 -25.48 23.30 18.73
N LYS A 639 -24.28 22.71 18.58
CA LYS A 639 -23.83 22.02 17.36
C LYS A 639 -23.44 20.56 17.68
N PRO A 640 -24.38 19.73 18.14
CA PRO A 640 -24.09 18.41 18.71
C PRO A 640 -23.53 17.42 17.68
N THR A 641 -23.73 17.67 16.39
CA THR A 641 -23.14 16.87 15.29
C THR A 641 -21.61 16.90 15.29
N THR A 642 -20.99 17.92 15.90
CA THR A 642 -19.52 17.99 16.07
C THR A 642 -18.98 17.04 17.14
N LEU A 643 -19.85 16.56 18.05
CA LEU A 643 -19.52 15.64 19.15
C LEU A 643 -20.02 14.21 18.90
N LEU A 644 -20.48 13.91 17.69
CA LEU A 644 -21.15 12.65 17.34
C LEU A 644 -20.30 11.40 17.64
N ARG A 645 -18.98 11.51 17.46
CA ARG A 645 -18.02 10.48 17.86
C ARG A 645 -17.67 10.67 19.34
N CYS A 646 -17.94 9.67 20.17
CA CYS A 646 -17.89 9.80 21.62
C CYS A 646 -16.64 9.15 22.27
N ASP A 647 -15.89 8.32 21.54
CA ASP A 647 -14.70 7.64 22.08
C ASP A 647 -13.52 8.59 22.31
N PRO A 648 -12.72 8.37 23.37
CA PRO A 648 -11.42 9.01 23.49
C PRO A 648 -10.48 8.47 22.40
N LEU A 649 -9.79 9.37 21.70
CA LEU A 649 -8.83 8.98 20.65
C LEU A 649 -7.40 9.28 21.09
N ILE A 650 -6.57 8.25 21.01
CA ILE A 650 -5.11 8.35 21.16
C ILE A 650 -4.50 8.11 19.78
N PHE A 651 -3.59 8.99 19.39
CA PHE A 651 -2.81 8.85 18.16
C PHE A 651 -1.37 9.19 18.45
N ARG A 652 -0.44 8.31 18.03
CA ARG A 652 1.00 8.41 18.35
C ARG A 652 1.20 8.84 19.81
N ASN A 653 0.81 7.98 20.74
CA ASN A 653 1.04 8.16 22.18
C ASN A 653 0.40 9.38 22.87
N ALA A 654 -0.37 10.24 22.19
CA ALA A 654 -1.02 11.40 22.78
C ALA A 654 -2.54 11.42 22.50
N PRO A 655 -3.36 11.96 23.44
CA PRO A 655 -4.79 12.13 23.22
C PRO A 655 -5.05 13.26 22.22
N ILE A 656 -5.74 12.92 21.14
CA ILE A 656 -6.15 13.87 20.11
C ILE A 656 -7.63 14.23 20.23
N LYS A 657 -8.39 13.50 21.04
CA LYS A 657 -9.79 13.79 21.35
C LYS A 657 -10.16 13.19 22.70
N ALA A 658 -10.92 13.95 23.50
CA ALA A 658 -11.53 13.45 24.73
C ALA A 658 -12.74 12.57 24.43
N GLY A 659 -12.96 11.59 25.32
CA GLY A 659 -14.20 10.82 25.33
C GLY A 659 -15.34 11.62 25.93
N PHE A 660 -16.55 11.45 25.40
CA PHE A 660 -17.77 12.07 25.89
C PHE A 660 -18.82 10.98 26.13
N CYS A 661 -19.69 11.17 27.13
CA CYS A 661 -20.77 10.22 27.37
C CYS A 661 -22.00 10.62 26.54
N PRO A 662 -22.52 9.76 25.63
CA PRO A 662 -23.71 10.09 24.85
C PRO A 662 -24.94 10.34 25.72
N PHE A 663 -25.00 9.72 26.91
CA PHE A 663 -26.06 9.94 27.89
C PHE A 663 -25.98 11.29 28.58
N CYS A 664 -24.81 11.66 29.12
CA CYS A 664 -24.61 12.96 29.75
C CYS A 664 -24.76 14.12 28.76
N LEU A 665 -24.31 13.96 27.51
CA LEU A 665 -24.52 14.98 26.47
C LEU A 665 -26.01 15.28 26.26
N GLY A 666 -26.87 14.28 26.40
CA GLY A 666 -28.33 14.40 26.26
C GLY A 666 -29.08 14.93 27.48
N ASN A 667 -28.48 14.81 28.66
CA ASN A 667 -29.16 15.10 29.91
C ASN A 667 -29.29 16.62 30.14
N LYS A 668 -30.50 17.16 30.00
CA LYS A 668 -30.79 18.60 30.16
C LYS A 668 -30.81 19.08 31.60
N ASP A 669 -30.83 18.16 32.58
CA ASP A 669 -30.84 18.50 34.01
C ASP A 669 -29.43 18.83 34.53
N LEU A 670 -28.40 18.56 33.73
CA LEU A 670 -27.01 18.87 34.03
C LEU A 670 -26.57 20.20 33.38
N SER A 671 -25.65 20.91 34.04
CA SER A 671 -24.97 22.06 33.43
C SER A 671 -24.19 21.65 32.17
N SER A 672 -23.94 22.58 31.26
CA SER A 672 -23.22 22.34 30.00
C SER A 672 -21.85 21.72 30.22
N SER A 673 -21.09 22.21 31.22
CA SER A 673 -19.79 21.64 31.60
C SER A 673 -19.87 20.21 32.12
N ARG A 674 -20.96 19.83 32.80
CA ARG A 674 -21.20 18.46 33.29
C ARG A 674 -21.67 17.53 32.16
N ARG A 675 -22.53 18.03 31.26
CA ARG A 675 -22.95 17.31 30.05
C ARG A 675 -21.76 16.98 29.15
N MET A 676 -20.83 17.93 29.02
CA MET A 676 -19.63 17.82 28.19
C MET A 676 -18.39 17.35 28.98
N PHE A 677 -18.57 16.56 30.04
CA PHE A 677 -17.44 16.04 30.82
C PHE A 677 -16.44 15.28 29.93
N GLN A 678 -15.16 15.66 30.00
CA GLN A 678 -14.09 15.16 29.13
C GLN A 678 -13.34 14.00 29.76
N PHE A 679 -13.53 12.79 29.24
CA PHE A 679 -12.75 11.62 29.64
C PHE A 679 -11.43 11.56 28.86
N ILE A 680 -10.35 12.06 29.47
CA ILE A 680 -9.04 12.21 28.80
C ILE A 680 -8.03 11.15 29.26
N ILE A 681 -8.01 10.84 30.56
CA ILE A 681 -6.91 10.08 31.19
C ILE A 681 -7.11 8.57 31.08
N SER A 682 -8.36 8.11 31.12
CA SER A 682 -8.68 6.70 31.33
C SER A 682 -9.84 6.27 30.42
N PRO A 683 -9.55 5.58 29.30
CA PRO A 683 -10.56 4.81 28.59
C PRO A 683 -11.39 3.89 29.51
N PRO A 684 -10.82 3.20 30.54
CA PRO A 684 -11.62 2.45 31.51
C PRO A 684 -12.75 3.25 32.14
N ALA A 685 -12.43 4.45 32.65
CA ALA A 685 -13.41 5.29 33.34
C ALA A 685 -14.55 5.71 32.42
N TRP A 686 -14.23 6.00 31.15
CA TRP A 686 -15.23 6.31 30.13
C TRP A 686 -16.18 5.13 29.88
N HIS A 687 -15.64 3.92 29.71
CA HIS A 687 -16.46 2.72 29.50
C HIS A 687 -17.35 2.42 30.71
N SER A 688 -16.79 2.41 31.91
CA SER A 688 -17.54 2.12 33.15
C SER A 688 -18.65 3.14 33.38
N HIS A 689 -18.41 4.42 33.07
CA HIS A 689 -19.43 5.46 33.19
C HIS A 689 -20.61 5.22 32.24
N ILE A 690 -20.35 4.91 30.97
CA ILE A 690 -21.42 4.59 30.00
C ILE A 690 -22.15 3.31 30.40
N GLN A 691 -21.42 2.31 30.91
CA GLN A 691 -22.01 1.06 31.36
C GLN A 691 -22.97 1.27 32.55
N GLY A 692 -22.69 2.21 33.44
CA GLY A 692 -23.61 2.63 34.51
C GLY A 692 -24.96 3.14 33.98
N HIS A 693 -24.93 4.00 32.95
CA HIS A 693 -26.17 4.43 32.27
C HIS A 693 -26.93 3.25 31.65
N LEU A 694 -26.20 2.29 31.05
CA LEU A 694 -26.80 1.10 30.45
C LEU A 694 -27.42 0.14 31.48
N THR A 695 -26.97 0.14 32.73
CA THR A 695 -27.56 -0.66 33.81
C THR A 695 -28.81 -0.03 34.40
N GLU A 696 -28.89 1.31 34.42
CA GLU A 696 -30.01 2.09 34.97
C GLU A 696 -31.04 2.47 33.90
N LEU A 697 -31.00 1.79 32.75
CA LEU A 697 -31.68 2.21 31.53
C LEU A 697 -33.18 1.90 31.59
N ASN A 698 -34.01 2.95 31.60
CA ASN A 698 -35.48 2.83 31.65
C ASN A 698 -36.15 2.88 30.26
N SER A 699 -35.43 3.28 29.21
CA SER A 699 -35.91 3.32 27.82
C SER A 699 -34.77 3.07 26.84
N PHE A 700 -35.01 2.33 25.76
CA PHE A 700 -34.00 1.98 24.75
C PHE A 700 -33.79 3.09 23.72
N LYS A 701 -33.64 4.33 24.20
CA LYS A 701 -33.44 5.52 23.38
C LYS A 701 -31.99 5.96 23.38
N CYS A 702 -31.45 6.31 22.21
CA CYS A 702 -30.19 7.06 22.17
C CYS A 702 -30.46 8.51 22.59
N THR A 703 -29.92 8.92 23.72
CA THR A 703 -30.09 10.27 24.26
C THR A 703 -29.08 11.27 23.71
N HIS A 704 -28.13 10.86 22.88
CA HIS A 704 -27.15 11.78 22.32
C HIS A 704 -27.88 12.90 21.54
N PRO A 705 -27.57 14.20 21.76
CA PRO A 705 -28.36 15.31 21.21
C PRO A 705 -28.37 15.43 19.68
N ALA A 706 -27.45 14.75 18.99
CA ALA A 706 -27.44 14.62 17.52
C ALA A 706 -28.18 13.37 16.99
N CYS A 707 -28.83 12.60 17.86
CA CYS A 707 -29.52 11.36 17.53
C CYS A 707 -31.00 11.44 17.96
N LEU A 708 -31.87 10.85 17.15
CA LEU A 708 -33.31 10.79 17.38
C LEU A 708 -33.84 9.36 17.26
N LEU A 709 -32.95 8.37 17.39
CA LEU A 709 -33.27 6.96 17.19
C LEU A 709 -33.70 6.31 18.50
N ASP A 710 -34.82 5.60 18.42
CA ASP A 710 -35.37 4.71 19.43
C ASP A 710 -35.20 3.27 18.94
N PHE A 711 -35.00 2.32 19.87
CA PHE A 711 -34.71 0.91 19.56
C PHE A 711 -35.68 -0.01 20.29
N ASP A 712 -35.92 -1.19 19.71
CA ASP A 712 -36.84 -2.18 20.28
C ASP A 712 -36.27 -2.85 21.54
N ASP A 713 -34.94 -2.96 21.62
CA ASP A 713 -34.24 -3.59 22.73
C ASP A 713 -32.89 -2.94 23.05
N LYS A 714 -32.32 -3.35 24.19
CA LYS A 714 -31.01 -2.89 24.68
C LYS A 714 -29.86 -3.29 23.76
N GLU A 715 -29.94 -4.43 23.08
CA GLU A 715 -28.87 -4.94 22.24
C GLU A 715 -28.73 -4.11 20.95
N LEU A 716 -29.85 -3.74 20.32
CA LEU A 716 -29.89 -2.81 19.20
C LEU A 716 -29.36 -1.42 19.55
N LEU A 717 -29.70 -0.91 20.75
CA LEU A 717 -29.11 0.33 21.26
C LEU A 717 -27.58 0.20 21.40
N ILE A 718 -27.09 -0.92 21.93
CA ILE A 718 -25.64 -1.17 22.05
C ILE A 718 -24.96 -1.17 20.68
N PHE A 719 -25.54 -1.83 19.68
CA PHE A 719 -24.99 -1.82 18.32
C PHE A 719 -24.95 -0.40 17.74
N HIS A 720 -26.00 0.39 17.96
CA HIS A 720 -26.02 1.78 17.57
C HIS A 720 -24.92 2.61 18.25
N LEU A 721 -24.71 2.44 19.57
CA LEU A 721 -23.65 3.12 20.30
C LEU A 721 -22.25 2.74 19.78
N MET A 722 -22.05 1.47 19.40
CA MET A 722 -20.81 0.99 18.78
C MET A 722 -20.58 1.63 17.40
N ASP A 723 -21.56 1.58 16.50
CA ASP A 723 -21.40 2.01 15.11
C ASP A 723 -21.47 3.54 14.92
N THR A 724 -22.30 4.22 15.71
CA THR A 724 -22.52 5.68 15.57
C THR A 724 -21.64 6.49 16.50
N HIS A 725 -21.51 6.04 17.76
CA HIS A 725 -20.81 6.78 18.82
C HIS A 725 -19.44 6.20 19.16
N CYS A 726 -19.02 5.12 18.48
CA CYS A 726 -17.74 4.45 18.65
C CYS A 726 -17.49 3.85 20.05
N TRP A 727 -18.56 3.59 20.82
CA TRP A 727 -18.44 2.92 22.12
C TRP A 727 -18.30 1.41 21.96
N HIS A 728 -17.07 0.90 22.02
CA HIS A 728 -16.78 -0.53 21.95
C HIS A 728 -16.66 -1.11 23.37
N PRO A 729 -17.56 -2.00 23.82
CA PRO A 729 -17.50 -2.58 25.16
C PRO A 729 -16.13 -3.21 25.43
N ARG A 730 -15.68 -3.13 26.69
CA ARG A 730 -14.46 -3.83 27.11
C ARG A 730 -14.76 -5.34 27.16
N LYS A 731 -13.83 -6.11 26.59
CA LYS A 731 -13.81 -7.57 26.71
C LYS A 731 -13.25 -7.99 28.05
#